data_AF-A0A9W9M5P8-F1
#
_entry.id   AF-A0A9W9M5P8-F1
#
_cell.length_a   1.000
_cell.length_b   1.000
_cell.length_c   1.000
_cell.angle_alpha   90.00
_cell.angle_beta   90.00
_cell.angle_gamma   90.00
#
_symmetry.space_group_name_H-M   'P 1'
#
loop_
_entity.id
_entity.type
_entity.pdbx_description
1 polymer ?
#
loop_
_entity_poly.entity_id
_entity_poly.type
_entity_poly.pdbx_seq_one_letter_code
_entity_poly.pdbx_strand_id
1 'polypeptide(L)'
;MLSTEASEPNEQKPGIPPSLQLPISPEECTGYPEGGWKAWSVVFGAWCAMIPSMGLLNTLGVLHAWISTHQLRDYSESSIGWIFGAYGFFLYFAGAQAGPIFDAYGPKYIVISGSVGIVASLVCFSFSTEYYQIFLSFGVLGGLSACMLFTPAISAIGHWFNVRRGYATGVACTAGGIGGVLFPLIILFAAPRIGFPWAIRIIALVSAVVCTVACILLKTRLPGNSKAGTSIDFRALKDPKYASTTVAVFLVEFAVFIPITYIASYAVHRGVGDTISYLLIVFLNLGAIPGRFLPGLIADKIGRFNVMVLTSVICAILTLALWLKAGDNLAAIICYAVFFGFWSGAAISLTPVCISQVCATEDIGKRTGTTFTISSIGTLTGIPIAGAIQQRYGQGYGGLIVFGGVLYLAAAIAFALARGPVQVDPEQLRAKLLNPREVSTSDPCFKQLDLGVSVSWETALPSIYFDSFLPGQFYEIFWVGAQIHLWDWGTLAEHSNRKLSPKSPTVVLPGRPYKSLSITDVESDIDDVGPLSPSPEPIFAPAGMSGGPVFSLSIVGPATLSTKDRTPAGRLRYPVTVTLSYDAAPNALDGKPVTLHTFIFKDIDCRQDGFRLYFERNYQWSPHELGGLFTHHKYRFSTSVPVNVGRNDQNEFVALMLGESWSFAREVSDFPKNVAPGDKFRYRFKGASLDWWDWGHYRGHEDTVVWIDAKVRNPTDNGGRPELTVPANNWVEYTLVE
;
A
#
# COMPACT_ATOMS: atom_id res chain seq x y z
N MET A 1 60.29 -37.86 -40.32
CA MET A 1 59.76 -37.89 -41.70
C MET A 1 58.46 -38.67 -41.63
N LEU A 2 57.35 -37.96 -41.47
CA LEU A 2 56.43 -37.55 -42.56
C LEU A 2 55.65 -38.74 -43.12
N SER A 3 54.33 -38.73 -42.87
CA SER A 3 53.24 -39.00 -43.84
C SER A 3 52.00 -39.49 -43.06
N THR A 4 51.09 -38.58 -42.69
CA THR A 4 49.80 -38.30 -43.37
C THR A 4 48.74 -39.37 -43.15
N GLU A 5 47.68 -39.03 -42.42
CA GLU A 5 46.32 -39.41 -42.79
C GLU A 5 45.30 -38.51 -42.10
N ALA A 6 44.23 -38.22 -42.84
CA ALA A 6 43.26 -37.16 -42.63
C ALA A 6 42.34 -37.39 -41.42
N SER A 7 42.03 -36.33 -40.69
CA SER A 7 41.03 -36.31 -39.62
C SER A 7 39.66 -35.87 -40.16
N GLU A 8 38.73 -36.82 -40.27
CA GLU A 8 37.28 -36.55 -40.23
C GLU A 8 36.79 -36.56 -38.76
N PRO A 9 35.74 -35.78 -38.43
CA PRO A 9 35.45 -35.37 -37.06
C PRO A 9 34.65 -36.44 -36.29
N ASN A 10 35.15 -36.81 -35.10
CA ASN A 10 34.47 -37.74 -34.20
C ASN A 10 33.44 -37.00 -33.32
N GLU A 11 32.26 -37.61 -33.22
CA GLU A 11 31.06 -37.15 -32.53
C GLU A 11 31.31 -36.71 -31.08
N GLN A 12 31.00 -35.44 -30.79
CA GLN A 12 30.84 -34.96 -29.42
C GLN A 12 29.40 -35.22 -28.97
N LYS A 13 29.25 -36.11 -27.98
CA LYS A 13 28.04 -36.18 -27.14
C LYS A 13 27.68 -34.76 -26.66
N PRO A 14 26.45 -34.27 -26.87
CA PRO A 14 26.06 -32.96 -26.39
C PRO A 14 26.08 -32.95 -24.86
N GLY A 15 26.97 -32.14 -24.31
CA GLY A 15 26.99 -31.81 -22.88
C GLY A 15 25.68 -31.15 -22.49
N ILE A 16 25.13 -31.58 -21.35
CA ILE A 16 23.97 -30.98 -20.69
C ILE A 16 24.25 -29.48 -20.52
N PRO A 17 23.48 -28.56 -21.14
CA PRO A 17 23.67 -27.14 -20.92
C PRO A 17 23.32 -26.78 -19.48
N PRO A 18 24.02 -25.80 -18.88
CA PRO A 18 23.66 -25.28 -17.55
C PRO A 18 22.20 -24.85 -17.61
N SER A 19 21.41 -25.34 -16.66
CA SER A 19 19.99 -25.04 -16.52
C SER A 19 19.71 -23.57 -16.83
N LEU A 20 19.08 -23.31 -17.97
CA LEU A 20 18.48 -22.03 -18.30
C LEU A 20 17.49 -21.71 -17.18
N GLN A 21 17.94 -20.91 -16.21
CA GLN A 21 17.02 -20.19 -15.34
C GLN A 21 16.21 -19.29 -16.27
N LEU A 22 14.97 -19.69 -16.51
CA LEU A 22 13.97 -18.86 -17.14
C LEU A 22 14.03 -17.47 -16.48
N PRO A 23 14.14 -16.37 -17.25
CA PRO A 23 14.00 -15.04 -16.67
C PRO A 23 12.65 -15.01 -15.96
N ILE A 24 12.69 -14.78 -14.65
CA ILE A 24 11.51 -14.59 -13.80
C ILE A 24 10.59 -13.61 -14.53
N SER A 25 9.33 -14.00 -14.75
CA SER A 25 8.37 -13.13 -15.41
C SER A 25 8.25 -11.82 -14.62
N PRO A 26 8.21 -10.65 -15.29
CA PRO A 26 8.11 -9.35 -14.60
C PRO A 26 6.82 -9.19 -13.77
N GLU A 27 5.91 -10.16 -13.80
CA GLU A 27 4.70 -10.21 -12.98
C GLU A 27 4.99 -10.57 -11.51
N GLU A 28 6.01 -11.39 -11.20
CA GLU A 28 6.38 -11.73 -9.80
C GLU A 28 7.05 -10.57 -9.03
N CYS A 29 7.49 -9.53 -9.73
CA CYS A 29 8.19 -8.37 -9.14
C CYS A 29 7.26 -7.35 -8.45
N THR A 30 5.94 -7.56 -8.44
CA THR A 30 4.98 -6.52 -8.06
C THR A 30 4.40 -6.63 -6.63
N GLY A 31 4.45 -7.81 -5.99
CA GLY A 31 3.93 -8.00 -4.63
C GLY A 31 5.02 -7.97 -3.55
N TYR A 32 4.88 -7.17 -2.49
CA TYR A 32 5.73 -7.28 -1.29
C TYR A 32 5.30 -8.49 -0.46
N PRO A 33 6.22 -9.24 0.18
CA PRO A 33 5.84 -10.41 0.97
C PRO A 33 5.03 -10.05 2.22
N GLU A 34 5.15 -8.80 2.71
CA GLU A 34 4.45 -8.23 3.89
C GLU A 34 4.54 -9.08 5.17
N GLY A 35 5.44 -10.08 5.20
CA GLY A 35 5.58 -11.04 6.29
C GLY A 35 6.31 -12.33 5.92
N GLY A 36 6.10 -13.37 6.73
CA GLY A 36 6.77 -14.66 6.64
C GLY A 36 8.12 -14.72 7.36
N TRP A 37 8.60 -15.94 7.62
CA TRP A 37 9.86 -16.18 8.35
C TRP A 37 11.05 -15.47 7.71
N LYS A 38 11.13 -15.48 6.36
CA LYS A 38 12.22 -14.80 5.63
C LYS A 38 12.21 -13.28 5.88
N ALA A 39 11.07 -12.60 5.73
CA ALA A 39 11.00 -11.15 5.94
C ALA A 39 11.31 -10.76 7.40
N TRP A 40 10.75 -11.49 8.37
CA TRP A 40 11.01 -11.23 9.80
C TRP A 40 12.43 -11.59 10.23
N SER A 41 13.06 -12.59 9.61
CA SER A 41 14.48 -12.88 9.84
C SER A 41 15.38 -11.74 9.36
N VAL A 42 15.01 -11.04 8.28
CA VAL A 42 15.72 -9.85 7.81
C VAL A 42 15.53 -8.68 8.77
N VAL A 43 14.32 -8.49 9.32
CA VAL A 43 14.07 -7.48 10.37
C VAL A 43 14.91 -7.77 11.61
N PHE A 44 15.01 -9.03 12.03
CA PHE A 44 15.87 -9.43 13.15
C PHE A 44 17.35 -9.23 12.83
N GLY A 45 17.80 -9.55 11.62
CA GLY A 45 19.16 -9.24 11.15
C GLY A 45 19.47 -7.74 11.15
N ALA A 46 18.52 -6.91 10.72
CA ALA A 46 18.61 -5.46 10.76
C ALA A 46 18.69 -4.95 12.21
N TRP A 47 17.85 -5.49 13.09
CA TRP A 47 17.90 -5.20 14.52
C TRP A 47 19.27 -5.50 15.12
N CYS A 48 19.85 -6.68 14.82
CA CYS A 48 21.19 -7.04 15.26
C CYS A 48 22.29 -6.11 14.72
N ALA A 49 22.19 -5.67 13.46
CA ALA A 49 23.13 -4.71 12.87
C ALA A 49 23.02 -3.31 13.52
N MET A 50 21.81 -2.93 13.93
CA MET A 50 21.51 -1.61 14.48
C MET A 50 21.85 -1.47 15.96
N ILE A 51 21.98 -2.57 16.72
CA ILE A 51 22.39 -2.53 18.14
C ILE A 51 23.74 -1.81 18.32
N PRO A 52 24.84 -2.23 17.67
CA PRO A 52 26.12 -1.56 17.86
C PRO A 52 26.14 -0.15 17.27
N SER A 53 25.57 0.06 16.09
CA SER A 53 25.60 1.38 15.43
C SER A 53 24.78 2.44 16.18
N MET A 54 23.47 2.19 16.36
CA MET A 54 22.57 3.14 17.02
C MET A 54 22.68 3.09 18.54
N GLY A 55 23.07 1.95 19.12
CA GLY A 55 23.31 1.84 20.56
C GLY A 55 24.48 2.70 21.02
N LEU A 56 25.59 2.71 20.28
CA LEU A 56 26.73 3.59 20.57
C LEU A 56 26.36 5.07 20.36
N LEU A 57 25.58 5.40 19.33
CA LEU A 57 25.03 6.75 19.12
C LEU A 57 24.24 7.23 20.35
N ASN A 58 23.41 6.35 20.91
CA ASN A 58 22.61 6.62 22.10
C ASN A 58 23.42 6.59 23.40
N THR A 59 24.70 6.18 23.35
CA THR A 59 25.62 6.09 24.49
C THR A 59 26.65 7.23 24.51
N LEU A 60 26.67 8.09 23.48
CA LEU A 60 27.64 9.17 23.33
C LEU A 60 27.71 10.09 24.55
N GLY A 61 26.58 10.44 25.15
CA GLY A 61 26.56 11.32 26.34
C GLY A 61 27.29 10.73 27.55
N VAL A 62 27.15 9.42 27.78
CA VAL A 62 27.82 8.73 28.89
C VAL A 62 29.30 8.52 28.61
N LEU A 63 29.66 8.19 27.36
CA LEU A 63 31.06 8.14 26.95
C LEU A 63 31.73 9.51 27.05
N HIS A 64 31.02 10.58 26.68
CA HIS A 64 31.52 11.95 26.80
C HIS A 64 31.85 12.28 28.26
N ALA A 65 30.89 12.10 29.16
CA ALA A 65 31.09 12.38 30.59
C ALA A 65 32.20 11.53 31.22
N TRP A 66 32.31 10.25 30.83
CA TRP A 66 33.39 9.39 31.33
C TRP A 66 34.77 9.86 30.84
N ILE A 67 34.91 10.10 29.54
CA ILE A 67 36.18 10.50 28.94
C ILE A 67 36.62 11.89 29.44
N SER A 68 35.68 12.82 29.64
CA SER A 68 36.01 14.17 30.14
C SER A 68 36.44 14.19 31.60
N THR A 69 36.08 13.18 32.38
CA THR A 69 36.51 13.09 33.80
C THR A 69 37.74 12.22 34.01
N HIS A 70 38.13 11.38 33.03
CA HIS A 70 39.19 10.40 33.17
C HIS A 70 40.33 10.60 32.15
N GLN A 71 40.18 10.08 30.92
CA GLN A 71 41.27 10.06 29.94
C GLN A 71 41.66 11.44 29.41
N LEU A 72 40.68 12.32 29.17
CA LEU A 72 40.88 13.64 28.55
C LEU A 72 40.53 14.79 29.51
N ARG A 73 40.73 14.58 30.82
CA ARG A 73 40.40 15.58 31.87
C ARG A 73 41.02 16.96 31.69
N ASP A 74 42.14 17.03 30.97
CA ASP A 74 42.89 18.27 30.74
C ASP A 74 42.40 19.02 29.47
N TYR A 75 41.46 18.44 28.72
CA TYR A 75 40.86 19.04 27.53
C TYR A 75 39.53 19.77 27.84
N SER A 76 39.20 20.76 27.02
CA SER A 76 37.91 21.44 27.13
C SER A 76 36.74 20.52 26.70
N GLU A 77 35.58 20.66 27.35
CA GLU A 77 34.32 19.98 26.98
C GLU A 77 33.97 20.16 25.49
N SER A 78 34.25 21.33 24.92
CA SER A 78 34.05 21.60 23.49
C SER A 78 34.96 20.72 22.61
N SER A 79 36.23 20.58 22.98
CA SER A 79 37.20 19.74 22.25
C SER A 79 36.78 18.28 22.29
N ILE A 80 36.39 17.77 23.46
CA ILE A 80 35.97 16.37 23.62
C ILE A 80 34.65 16.11 22.87
N GLY A 81 33.75 17.08 22.85
CA GLY A 81 32.51 17.04 22.07
C GLY A 81 32.73 16.76 20.57
N TRP A 82 33.85 17.20 19.97
CA TRP A 82 34.15 16.91 18.56
C TRP A 82 34.35 15.42 18.27
N ILE A 83 34.87 14.63 19.22
CA ILE A 83 35.03 13.18 19.06
C ILE A 83 33.67 12.52 18.87
N PHE A 84 32.74 12.81 19.79
CA PHE A 84 31.42 12.18 19.80
C PHE A 84 30.51 12.77 18.72
N GLY A 85 30.66 14.05 18.40
CA GLY A 85 30.05 14.69 17.23
C GLY A 85 30.52 14.08 15.91
N ALA A 86 31.81 13.74 15.79
CA ALA A 86 32.36 13.08 14.60
C ALA A 86 31.71 11.70 14.37
N TYR A 87 31.45 10.92 15.43
CA TYR A 87 30.73 9.64 15.31
C TYR A 87 29.36 9.83 14.65
N GLY A 88 28.55 10.74 15.18
CA GLY A 88 27.21 11.04 14.62
C GLY A 88 27.29 11.58 13.20
N PHE A 89 28.25 12.47 12.92
CA PHE A 89 28.48 13.02 11.60
C PHE A 89 28.81 11.93 10.58
N PHE A 90 29.80 11.07 10.84
CA PHE A 90 30.20 10.02 9.89
C PHE A 90 29.13 8.92 9.75
N LEU A 91 28.36 8.64 10.80
CA LEU A 91 27.22 7.71 10.74
C LEU A 91 26.20 8.13 9.67
N TYR A 92 25.92 9.43 9.54
CA TYR A 92 24.98 9.94 8.55
C TYR A 92 25.65 10.36 7.23
N PHE A 93 26.83 10.99 7.27
CA PHE A 93 27.54 11.49 6.10
C PHE A 93 27.99 10.37 5.14
N ALA A 94 28.44 9.23 5.67
CA ALA A 94 28.81 8.10 4.82
C ALA A 94 27.61 7.43 4.13
N GLY A 95 26.38 7.82 4.49
CA GLY A 95 25.15 7.33 3.87
C GLY A 95 25.12 7.62 2.37
N ALA A 96 25.72 8.74 1.95
CA ALA A 96 25.83 9.14 0.54
C ALA A 96 26.46 8.04 -0.33
N GLN A 97 27.43 7.31 0.22
CA GLN A 97 28.14 6.26 -0.49
C GLN A 97 27.62 4.86 -0.13
N ALA A 98 27.26 4.62 1.13
CA ALA A 98 26.72 3.34 1.58
C ALA A 98 25.38 2.99 0.89
N GLY A 99 24.51 3.99 0.66
CA GLY A 99 23.23 3.82 -0.01
C GLY A 99 23.35 3.30 -1.46
N PRO A 100 24.07 4.00 -2.36
CA PRO A 100 24.29 3.54 -3.72
C PRO A 100 25.02 2.20 -3.82
N ILE A 101 25.97 1.91 -2.92
CA ILE A 101 26.64 0.60 -2.90
C ILE A 101 25.64 -0.49 -2.51
N PHE A 102 24.71 -0.20 -1.60
CA PHE A 102 23.67 -1.16 -1.20
C PHE A 102 22.72 -1.46 -2.36
N ASP A 103 22.26 -0.42 -3.07
CA ASP A 103 21.36 -0.61 -4.21
C ASP A 103 22.05 -1.36 -5.37
N ALA A 104 23.36 -1.18 -5.55
CA ALA A 104 24.14 -1.82 -6.62
C ALA A 104 24.58 -3.27 -6.31
N TYR A 105 25.12 -3.52 -5.11
CA TYR A 105 25.77 -4.80 -4.75
C TYR A 105 25.07 -5.56 -3.63
N GLY A 106 23.99 -5.01 -3.07
CA GLY A 106 23.29 -5.57 -1.92
C GLY A 106 24.02 -5.36 -0.59
N PRO A 107 23.50 -5.95 0.50
CA PRO A 107 23.96 -5.68 1.86
C PRO A 107 25.26 -6.38 2.24
N LYS A 108 25.58 -7.51 1.59
CA LYS A 108 26.58 -8.47 2.08
C LYS A 108 27.95 -7.82 2.32
N TYR A 109 28.48 -7.13 1.31
CA TYR A 109 29.82 -6.55 1.40
C TYR A 109 29.88 -5.40 2.42
N ILE A 110 28.84 -4.58 2.49
CA ILE A 110 28.76 -3.40 3.35
C ILE A 110 28.61 -3.82 4.82
N VAL A 111 27.73 -4.78 5.11
CA VAL A 111 27.49 -5.25 6.48
C VAL A 111 28.70 -6.00 7.02
N ILE A 112 29.40 -6.79 6.21
CA ILE A 112 30.63 -7.47 6.64
C ILE A 112 31.71 -6.44 6.95
N SER A 113 31.95 -5.46 6.06
CA SER A 113 32.97 -4.43 6.31
C SER A 113 32.62 -3.56 7.52
N GLY A 114 31.35 -3.17 7.67
CA GLY A 114 30.87 -2.42 8.83
C GLY A 114 30.97 -3.20 10.14
N SER A 115 30.71 -4.51 10.11
CA SER A 115 30.83 -5.40 11.27
C SER A 115 32.26 -5.54 11.75
N VAL A 116 33.20 -5.76 10.84
CA VAL A 116 34.63 -5.82 11.17
C VAL A 116 35.11 -4.45 11.66
N GLY A 117 34.71 -3.38 10.97
CA GLY A 117 35.09 -2.01 11.30
C GLY A 117 34.60 -1.56 12.69
N ILE A 118 33.35 -1.86 13.07
CA ILE A 118 32.80 -1.42 14.36
C ILE A 118 33.48 -2.14 15.54
N VAL A 119 33.77 -3.43 15.39
CA VAL A 119 34.50 -4.21 16.40
C VAL A 119 35.94 -3.73 16.51
N ALA A 120 36.62 -3.51 15.38
CA ALA A 120 37.97 -2.95 15.36
C ALA A 120 38.02 -1.56 16.00
N SER A 121 37.05 -0.69 15.69
CA SER A 121 36.87 0.63 16.32
C SER A 121 36.81 0.53 17.84
N LEU A 122 35.94 -0.34 18.38
CA LEU A 122 35.79 -0.50 19.83
C LEU A 122 37.02 -1.11 20.50
N VAL A 123 37.66 -2.10 19.86
CA VAL A 123 38.89 -2.70 20.37
C VAL A 123 40.01 -1.67 20.41
N CYS A 124 40.24 -0.93 19.33
CA CYS A 124 41.22 0.17 19.30
C CYS A 124 40.90 1.24 20.34
N PHE A 125 39.63 1.64 20.45
CA PHE A 125 39.19 2.61 21.45
C PHE A 125 39.46 2.14 22.90
N SER A 126 39.41 0.83 23.16
CA SER A 126 39.74 0.29 24.48
C SER A 126 41.22 0.50 24.89
N PHE A 127 42.11 0.70 23.93
CA PHE A 127 43.54 0.96 24.17
C PHE A 127 43.92 2.44 24.04
N SER A 128 43.03 3.27 23.51
CA SER A 128 43.30 4.69 23.24
C SER A 128 43.40 5.50 24.53
N THR A 129 44.48 6.26 24.67
CA THR A 129 44.70 7.19 25.80
C THR A 129 44.74 8.64 25.34
N GLU A 130 45.15 8.88 24.09
CA GLU A 130 45.32 10.22 23.53
C GLU A 130 44.10 10.70 22.74
N TYR A 131 43.92 12.03 22.66
CA TYR A 131 42.81 12.65 21.94
C TYR A 131 42.67 12.15 20.49
N TYR A 132 43.76 12.15 19.72
CA TYR A 132 43.72 11.76 18.30
C TYR A 132 43.42 10.27 18.13
N GLN A 133 43.87 9.42 19.07
CA GLN A 133 43.62 7.98 19.04
C GLN A 133 42.13 7.72 19.20
N ILE A 134 41.51 8.36 20.19
CA ILE A 134 40.07 8.25 20.44
C ILE A 134 39.27 8.83 19.27
N PHE A 135 39.68 9.99 18.73
CA PHE A 135 39.02 10.64 17.61
C PHE A 135 39.01 9.75 16.35
N LEU A 136 40.16 9.18 15.99
CA LEU A 136 40.27 8.31 14.81
C LEU A 136 39.61 6.95 15.03
N SER A 137 39.81 6.31 16.20
CA SER A 137 39.27 4.98 16.46
C SER A 137 37.75 4.99 16.64
N PHE A 138 37.23 5.88 17.49
CA PHE A 138 35.82 5.91 17.83
C PHE A 138 35.04 6.85 16.91
N GLY A 139 35.47 8.10 16.78
CA GLY A 139 34.75 9.11 16.00
C GLY A 139 34.68 8.75 14.52
N VAL A 140 35.84 8.61 13.86
CA VAL A 140 35.92 8.37 12.41
C VAL A 140 35.59 6.92 12.06
N LEU A 141 36.41 5.95 12.51
CA LEU A 141 36.24 4.55 12.15
C LEU A 141 34.92 3.98 12.69
N GLY A 142 34.56 4.31 13.94
CA GLY A 142 33.29 3.91 14.52
C GLY A 142 32.09 4.49 13.77
N GLY A 143 32.10 5.78 13.45
CA GLY A 143 31.00 6.43 12.71
C GLY A 143 30.83 5.87 11.28
N LEU A 144 31.92 5.70 10.54
CA LEU A 144 31.90 5.09 9.19
C LEU A 144 31.35 3.65 9.23
N SER A 145 31.81 2.87 10.20
CA SER A 145 31.37 1.48 10.40
C SER A 145 29.90 1.41 10.80
N ALA A 146 29.46 2.33 11.65
CA ALA A 146 28.06 2.43 12.08
C ALA A 146 27.14 2.75 10.89
N CYS A 147 27.55 3.63 9.99
CA CYS A 147 26.83 3.91 8.73
C CYS A 147 26.67 2.64 7.88
N MET A 148 27.77 1.91 7.68
CA MET A 148 27.80 0.65 6.92
C MET A 148 26.93 -0.46 7.52
N LEU A 149 26.49 -0.32 8.78
CA LEU A 149 25.52 -1.23 9.39
C LEU A 149 24.10 -0.67 9.31
N PHE A 150 23.94 0.62 9.59
CA PHE A 150 22.65 1.29 9.67
C PHE A 150 21.94 1.41 8.30
N THR A 151 22.62 1.95 7.29
CA THR A 151 22.03 2.19 5.97
C THR A 151 21.49 0.90 5.33
N PRO A 152 22.29 -0.19 5.17
CA PRO A 152 21.78 -1.41 4.56
C PRO A 152 20.69 -2.10 5.39
N ALA A 153 20.71 -1.97 6.72
CA ALA A 153 19.67 -2.52 7.59
C ALA A 153 18.30 -1.88 7.30
N ILE A 154 18.25 -0.55 7.21
CA ILE A 154 17.03 0.20 6.88
C ILE A 154 16.56 -0.08 5.46
N SER A 155 17.46 -0.01 4.49
CA SER A 155 17.11 -0.20 3.08
C SER A 155 16.63 -1.62 2.79
N ALA A 156 17.22 -2.63 3.44
CA ALA A 156 16.76 -4.02 3.31
C ALA A 156 15.30 -4.18 3.75
N ILE A 157 14.88 -3.61 4.89
CA ILE A 157 13.48 -3.69 5.35
C ILE A 157 12.53 -3.09 4.30
N GLY A 158 12.93 -1.98 3.67
CA GLY A 158 12.16 -1.33 2.60
C GLY A 158 11.87 -2.24 1.40
N HIS A 159 12.70 -3.25 1.12
CA HIS A 159 12.50 -4.20 0.02
C HIS A 159 11.51 -5.33 0.37
N TRP A 160 11.29 -5.61 1.66
CA TRP A 160 10.44 -6.70 2.13
C TRP A 160 9.05 -6.25 2.60
N PHE A 161 8.89 -5.00 3.00
CA PHE A 161 7.62 -4.46 3.50
C PHE A 161 7.26 -3.18 2.76
N ASN A 162 5.99 -3.02 2.39
CA ASN A 162 5.44 -1.78 1.85
C ASN A 162 4.27 -1.29 2.69
N VAL A 163 3.28 -2.11 2.99
CA VAL A 163 2.12 -1.75 3.83
C VAL A 163 2.54 -1.64 5.29
N ARG A 164 3.24 -2.65 5.83
CA ARG A 164 3.68 -2.71 7.24
C ARG A 164 5.08 -2.14 7.47
N ARG A 165 5.53 -1.24 6.58
CA ARG A 165 6.92 -0.74 6.56
C ARG A 165 7.24 0.12 7.79
N GLY A 166 6.29 0.91 8.28
CA GLY A 166 6.43 1.70 9.50
C GLY A 166 6.66 0.81 10.72
N TYR A 167 5.83 -0.22 10.88
CA TYR A 167 5.95 -1.18 11.96
C TYR A 167 7.24 -1.99 11.89
N ALA A 168 7.58 -2.57 10.73
CA ALA A 168 8.79 -3.39 10.56
C ALA A 168 10.08 -2.60 10.81
N THR A 169 10.18 -1.38 10.23
CA THR A 169 11.31 -0.47 10.50
C THR A 169 11.35 -0.06 11.96
N GLY A 170 10.19 0.21 12.56
CA GLY A 170 10.07 0.54 13.98
C GLY A 170 10.59 -0.55 14.91
N VAL A 171 10.23 -1.80 14.66
CA VAL A 171 10.73 -2.97 15.40
C VAL A 171 12.25 -3.06 15.27
N ALA A 172 12.82 -2.96 14.06
CA ALA A 172 14.27 -2.97 13.87
C ALA A 172 14.96 -1.81 14.61
N CYS A 173 14.38 -0.60 14.56
CA CYS A 173 14.92 0.57 15.23
C CYS A 173 14.95 0.44 16.76
N THR A 174 14.12 -0.40 17.39
CA THR A 174 14.19 -0.63 18.86
C THR A 174 15.59 -1.04 19.34
N ALA A 175 16.39 -1.65 18.46
CA ALA A 175 17.78 -2.00 18.67
C ALA A 175 18.62 -0.87 19.28
N GLY A 176 18.49 0.36 18.77
CA GLY A 176 19.27 1.47 19.29
C GLY A 176 18.83 1.91 20.69
N GLY A 177 17.54 1.78 21.04
CA GLY A 177 17.05 2.04 22.38
C GLY A 177 17.59 1.01 23.37
N ILE A 178 17.53 -0.27 23.01
CA ILE A 178 18.08 -1.37 23.82
C ILE A 178 19.61 -1.23 23.97
N GLY A 179 20.33 -0.95 22.89
CA GLY A 179 21.78 -0.67 22.94
C GLY A 179 22.11 0.57 23.79
N GLY A 180 21.30 1.61 23.70
CA GLY A 180 21.40 2.84 24.51
C GLY A 180 21.00 2.67 25.98
N VAL A 181 20.43 1.51 26.37
CA VAL A 181 20.26 1.12 27.78
C VAL A 181 21.42 0.21 28.19
N LEU A 182 21.72 -0.81 27.37
CA LEU A 182 22.71 -1.84 27.70
C LEU A 182 24.13 -1.29 27.81
N PHE A 183 24.60 -0.50 26.83
CA PHE A 183 25.99 -0.03 26.80
C PHE A 183 26.30 0.99 27.89
N PRO A 184 25.46 1.99 28.19
CA PRO A 184 25.71 2.88 29.32
C PRO A 184 25.75 2.16 30.65
N LEU A 185 24.89 1.15 30.86
CA LEU A 185 24.89 0.35 32.10
C LEU A 185 26.17 -0.48 32.24
N ILE A 186 26.67 -1.06 31.14
CA ILE A 186 27.97 -1.74 31.15
C ILE A 186 29.08 -0.76 31.54
N ILE A 187 29.11 0.44 30.96
CA ILE A 187 30.12 1.45 31.31
C ILE A 187 29.98 1.85 32.79
N LEU A 188 28.78 2.22 33.24
CA LEU A 188 28.54 2.74 34.58
C LEU A 188 28.85 1.73 35.68
N PHE A 189 28.58 0.43 35.46
CA PHE A 189 28.76 -0.60 36.49
C PHE A 189 30.05 -1.42 36.34
N ALA A 190 30.50 -1.68 35.12
CA ALA A 190 31.71 -2.47 34.88
C ALA A 190 32.97 -1.61 34.90
N ALA A 191 32.95 -0.39 34.33
CA ALA A 191 34.15 0.43 34.25
C ALA A 191 34.76 0.77 35.62
N PRO A 192 33.98 1.08 36.69
CA PRO A 192 34.56 1.31 38.02
C PRO A 192 35.13 0.05 38.68
N ARG A 193 34.68 -1.16 38.31
CA ARG A 193 35.07 -2.42 38.96
C ARG A 193 36.23 -3.12 38.28
N ILE A 194 36.21 -3.16 36.94
CA ILE A 194 37.18 -3.92 36.12
C ILE A 194 37.95 -3.03 35.14
N GLY A 195 37.71 -1.72 35.16
CA GLY A 195 38.36 -0.73 34.31
C GLY A 195 37.61 -0.45 33.01
N PHE A 196 37.71 0.80 32.54
CA PHE A 196 37.09 1.26 31.30
C PHE A 196 37.51 0.44 30.04
N PRO A 197 38.80 0.09 29.84
CA PRO A 197 39.20 -0.74 28.71
C PRO A 197 38.44 -2.07 28.62
N TRP A 198 38.23 -2.74 29.76
CA TRP A 198 37.49 -4.00 29.80
C TRP A 198 35.99 -3.81 29.55
N ALA A 199 35.39 -2.74 30.07
CA ALA A 199 34.00 -2.40 29.76
C ALA A 199 33.76 -2.21 28.25
N ILE A 200 34.65 -1.49 27.56
CA ILE A 200 34.57 -1.31 26.10
C ILE A 200 34.80 -2.63 25.35
N ARG A 201 35.70 -3.51 25.81
CA ARG A 201 35.90 -4.84 25.21
C ARG A 201 34.68 -5.75 25.36
N ILE A 202 33.95 -5.66 26.47
CA ILE A 202 32.67 -6.36 26.64
C ILE A 202 31.66 -5.86 25.59
N ILE A 203 31.56 -4.54 25.40
CA ILE A 203 30.70 -3.96 24.36
C ILE A 203 31.15 -4.42 22.95
N ALA A 204 32.46 -4.50 22.70
CA ALA A 204 33.00 -5.01 21.44
C ALA A 204 32.63 -6.48 21.20
N LEU A 205 32.70 -7.33 22.23
CA LEU A 205 32.31 -8.73 22.14
C LEU A 205 30.81 -8.90 21.87
N VAL A 206 29.95 -8.16 22.60
CA VAL A 206 28.50 -8.13 22.34
C VAL A 206 28.22 -7.70 20.91
N SER A 207 28.90 -6.64 20.45
CA SER A 207 28.79 -6.12 19.08
C SER A 207 29.20 -7.16 18.05
N ALA A 208 30.29 -7.91 18.27
CA ALA A 208 30.76 -8.95 17.36
C ALA A 208 29.74 -10.09 17.20
N VAL A 209 29.12 -10.53 18.31
CA VAL A 209 28.11 -11.59 18.28
C VAL A 209 26.88 -11.16 17.48
N VAL A 210 26.33 -9.98 17.78
CA VAL A 210 25.13 -9.50 17.06
C VAL A 210 25.43 -9.16 15.60
N CYS A 211 26.60 -8.59 15.28
CA CYS A 211 27.03 -8.36 13.90
C CYS A 211 27.20 -9.67 13.11
N THR A 212 27.67 -10.74 13.73
CA THR A 212 27.77 -12.06 13.08
C THR A 212 26.40 -12.56 12.68
N VAL A 213 25.40 -12.45 13.57
CA VAL A 213 24.00 -12.79 13.27
C VAL A 213 23.45 -11.91 12.13
N ALA A 214 23.74 -10.61 12.16
CA ALA A 214 23.31 -9.68 11.11
C ALA A 214 23.88 -10.07 9.73
N CYS A 215 25.17 -10.43 9.64
CA CYS A 215 25.81 -10.86 8.40
C CYS A 215 25.15 -12.11 7.77
N ILE A 216 24.58 -13.00 8.59
CA ILE A 216 23.92 -14.23 8.15
C ILE A 216 22.48 -13.95 7.67
N LEU A 217 21.76 -13.09 8.40
CA LEU A 217 20.33 -12.91 8.22
C LEU A 217 19.95 -11.78 7.26
N LEU A 218 20.77 -10.72 7.13
CA LEU A 218 20.43 -9.57 6.31
C LEU A 218 20.57 -9.88 4.81
N LYS A 219 19.43 -9.87 4.09
CA LYS A 219 19.36 -10.22 2.66
C LYS A 219 18.46 -9.26 1.90
N THR A 220 18.86 -8.89 0.69
CA THR A 220 18.02 -8.17 -0.26
C THR A 220 17.17 -9.13 -1.09
N ARG A 221 15.98 -8.67 -1.47
CA ARG A 221 15.08 -9.40 -2.39
C ARG A 221 15.30 -9.01 -3.85
N LEU A 222 15.42 -7.70 -4.11
CA LEU A 222 15.53 -7.17 -5.47
C LEU A 222 16.94 -7.42 -6.05
N PRO A 223 17.06 -7.75 -7.34
CA PRO A 223 18.35 -7.82 -8.01
C PRO A 223 19.02 -6.44 -8.02
N GLY A 224 20.33 -6.39 -7.85
CA GLY A 224 21.08 -5.15 -7.75
C GLY A 224 20.92 -4.28 -9.00
N ASN A 225 20.62 -3.00 -8.83
CA ASN A 225 20.45 -2.06 -9.94
C ASN A 225 21.82 -1.54 -10.41
N SER A 226 22.60 -2.40 -11.06
CA SER A 226 23.93 -2.06 -11.58
C SER A 226 23.90 -0.91 -12.62
N LYS A 227 22.73 -0.58 -13.18
CA LYS A 227 22.56 0.45 -14.21
C LYS A 227 22.42 1.86 -13.63
N ALA A 228 22.07 2.02 -12.36
CA ALA A 228 21.84 3.32 -11.72
C ALA A 228 23.12 4.03 -11.24
N GLY A 229 24.27 3.35 -11.27
CA GLY A 229 25.58 3.86 -10.85
C GLY A 229 25.73 4.05 -9.34
N THR A 230 26.96 3.93 -8.82
CA THR A 230 27.28 4.06 -7.38
C THR A 230 27.47 5.51 -6.92
N SER A 231 27.08 6.49 -7.73
CA SER A 231 27.25 7.92 -7.43
C SER A 231 26.11 8.48 -6.59
N ILE A 232 26.43 9.42 -5.72
CA ILE A 232 25.45 10.27 -5.02
C ILE A 232 24.60 10.99 -6.08
N ASP A 233 23.28 11.01 -5.89
CA ASP A 233 22.36 11.69 -6.81
C ASP A 233 21.68 12.88 -6.14
N PHE A 234 22.36 14.02 -6.18
CA PHE A 234 21.78 15.30 -5.78
C PHE A 234 20.69 15.79 -6.75
N ARG A 235 20.59 15.21 -7.96
CA ARG A 235 19.53 15.57 -8.92
C ARG A 235 18.15 15.20 -8.40
N ALA A 236 18.06 14.20 -7.52
CA ALA A 236 16.84 13.83 -6.81
C ALA A 236 16.21 15.01 -6.04
N LEU A 237 17.02 15.97 -5.55
CA LEU A 237 16.53 17.17 -4.86
C LEU A 237 15.82 18.17 -5.77
N LYS A 238 15.84 17.97 -7.09
CA LYS A 238 15.01 18.76 -8.01
C LYS A 238 13.53 18.40 -7.92
N ASP A 239 13.21 17.21 -7.41
CA ASP A 239 11.83 16.81 -7.14
C ASP A 239 11.34 17.51 -5.86
N PRO A 240 10.33 18.40 -5.95
CA PRO A 240 9.87 19.17 -4.79
C PRO A 240 9.34 18.29 -3.65
N LYS A 241 8.82 17.09 -3.93
CA LYS A 241 8.33 16.17 -2.89
C LYS A 241 9.49 15.56 -2.10
N TYR A 242 10.54 15.15 -2.79
CA TYR A 242 11.75 14.62 -2.14
C TYR A 242 12.55 15.72 -1.43
N ALA A 243 12.63 16.92 -2.02
CA ALA A 243 13.29 18.07 -1.41
C ALA A 243 12.57 18.52 -0.12
N SER A 244 11.26 18.68 -0.15
CA SER A 244 10.46 19.04 1.04
C SER A 244 10.56 17.98 2.14
N THR A 245 10.50 16.70 1.79
CA THR A 245 10.71 15.60 2.73
C THR A 245 12.12 15.65 3.34
N THR A 246 13.14 15.93 2.52
CA THR A 246 14.53 16.05 2.99
C THR A 246 14.71 17.22 3.95
N VAL A 247 14.09 18.37 3.68
CA VAL A 247 14.10 19.53 4.60
C VAL A 247 13.41 19.19 5.92
N ALA A 248 12.26 18.50 5.87
CA ALA A 248 11.55 18.09 7.08
C ALA A 248 12.37 17.12 7.94
N VAL A 249 13.04 16.15 7.29
CA VAL A 249 13.95 15.21 7.94
C VAL A 249 15.17 15.93 8.53
N PHE A 250 15.78 16.85 7.78
CA PHE A 250 16.88 17.65 8.29
C PHE A 250 16.49 18.40 9.57
N LEU A 251 15.32 19.05 9.59
CA LEU A 251 14.86 19.82 10.74
C LEU A 251 14.57 18.95 11.97
N VAL A 252 13.97 17.77 11.80
CA VAL A 252 13.68 16.87 12.93
C VAL A 252 14.95 16.24 13.49
N GLU A 253 15.89 15.83 12.62
CA GLU A 253 17.21 15.34 13.06
C GLU A 253 18.00 16.48 13.73
N PHE A 254 17.90 17.70 13.24
CA PHE A 254 18.54 18.85 13.88
C PHE A 254 17.98 19.13 15.28
N ALA A 255 16.67 18.94 15.48
CA ALA A 255 16.02 19.15 16.76
C ALA A 255 16.28 18.02 17.78
N VAL A 256 16.34 16.76 17.34
CA VAL A 256 16.34 15.58 18.23
C VAL A 256 17.58 15.47 19.10
N PHE A 257 18.76 15.85 18.59
CA PHE A 257 20.01 15.73 19.34
C PHE A 257 20.15 16.76 20.46
N ILE A 258 19.43 17.89 20.41
CA ILE A 258 19.56 18.95 21.42
C ILE A 258 19.08 18.44 22.80
N PRO A 259 17.84 17.94 22.98
CA PRO A 259 17.42 17.41 24.27
C PRO A 259 18.22 16.17 24.70
N ILE A 260 18.52 15.27 23.76
CA ILE A 260 19.30 14.04 24.05
C ILE A 260 20.66 14.38 24.67
N THR A 261 21.31 15.45 24.18
CA THR A 261 22.64 15.84 24.64
C THR A 261 22.61 16.64 25.94
N TYR A 262 21.67 17.60 26.07
CA TYR A 262 21.70 18.59 27.15
C TYR A 262 20.82 18.26 28.37
N ILE A 263 19.99 17.21 28.32
CA ILE A 263 19.09 16.87 29.46
C ILE A 263 19.86 16.49 30.73
N ALA A 264 20.97 15.76 30.61
CA ALA A 264 21.77 15.34 31.75
C ALA A 264 22.53 16.52 32.38
N SER A 265 23.19 17.34 31.56
CA SER A 265 23.90 18.53 32.03
C SER A 265 22.96 19.59 32.62
N TYR A 266 21.74 19.71 32.09
CA TYR A 266 20.66 20.52 32.68
C TYR A 266 20.33 20.08 34.10
N ALA A 267 20.16 18.77 34.31
CA ALA A 267 19.82 18.22 35.62
C ALA A 267 20.94 18.45 36.64
N VAL A 268 22.21 18.24 36.25
CA VAL A 268 23.38 18.57 37.08
C VAL A 268 23.39 20.05 37.45
N HIS A 269 23.19 20.94 36.48
CA HIS A 269 23.15 22.39 36.73
C HIS A 269 22.02 22.81 37.69
N ARG A 270 20.92 22.05 37.73
CA ARG A 270 19.80 22.28 38.65
C ARG A 270 20.00 21.62 40.03
N GLY A 271 21.16 21.02 40.29
CA GLY A 271 21.48 20.38 41.57
C GLY A 271 20.94 18.96 41.73
N VAL A 272 20.50 18.31 40.64
CA VAL A 272 20.14 16.89 40.66
C VAL A 272 21.41 16.06 40.75
N GLY A 273 21.45 15.09 41.67
CA GLY A 273 22.63 14.26 41.89
C GLY A 273 23.10 13.54 40.62
N ASP A 274 24.41 13.51 40.41
CA ASP A 274 25.08 13.05 39.17
C ASP A 274 24.57 11.70 38.67
N THR A 275 24.36 10.74 39.58
CA THR A 275 23.86 9.41 39.23
C THR A 275 22.48 9.48 38.56
N ILE A 276 21.56 10.27 39.11
CA ILE A 276 20.21 10.42 38.55
C ILE A 276 20.27 11.19 37.24
N SER A 277 21.11 12.24 37.16
CA SER A 277 21.30 13.03 35.95
C SER A 277 21.78 12.19 34.76
N TYR A 278 22.70 11.24 34.97
CA TYR A 278 23.12 10.31 33.93
C TYR A 278 22.06 9.25 33.59
N LEU A 279 21.27 8.80 34.59
CA LEU A 279 20.16 7.87 34.36
C LEU A 279 19.03 8.48 33.53
N LEU A 280 18.92 9.80 33.40
CA LEU A 280 17.94 10.45 32.51
C LEU A 280 18.10 10.00 31.05
N ILE A 281 19.33 9.76 30.58
CA ILE A 281 19.58 9.25 29.23
C ILE A 281 19.05 7.81 29.10
N VAL A 282 19.18 7.01 30.16
CA VAL A 282 18.64 5.64 30.21
C VAL A 282 17.11 5.68 30.19
N PHE A 283 16.47 6.56 30.97
CA PHE A 283 15.01 6.74 30.96
C PHE A 283 14.48 7.23 29.61
N LEU A 284 15.21 8.12 28.94
CA LEU A 284 14.90 8.57 27.58
C LEU A 284 14.95 7.40 26.60
N ASN A 285 16.00 6.59 26.62
CA ASN A 285 16.11 5.42 25.75
C ASN A 285 15.04 4.35 26.06
N LEU A 286 14.69 4.16 27.33
CA LEU A 286 13.57 3.29 27.73
C LEU A 286 12.24 3.76 27.15
N GLY A 287 11.97 5.07 27.18
CA GLY A 287 10.80 5.65 26.51
C GLY A 287 10.85 5.46 24.99
N ALA A 288 12.03 5.58 24.38
CA ALA A 288 12.22 5.47 22.94
C ALA A 288 11.98 4.07 22.37
N ILE A 289 12.10 3.00 23.16
CA ILE A 289 11.85 1.62 22.70
C ILE A 289 10.40 1.47 22.19
N PRO A 290 9.34 1.67 23.02
CA PRO A 290 7.97 1.65 22.53
C PRO A 290 7.68 2.79 21.54
N GLY A 291 8.34 3.93 21.70
CA GLY A 291 8.28 5.07 20.78
C GLY A 291 8.71 4.79 19.34
N ARG A 292 9.56 3.78 19.11
CA ARG A 292 10.06 3.43 17.78
C ARG A 292 9.10 2.53 17.00
N PHE A 293 8.30 1.68 17.65
CA PHE A 293 7.42 0.75 16.92
C PHE A 293 5.92 1.08 17.03
N LEU A 294 5.44 1.63 18.15
CA LEU A 294 4.00 1.93 18.31
C LEU A 294 3.54 3.06 17.37
N PRO A 295 4.23 4.20 17.27
CA PRO A 295 3.92 5.21 16.26
C PRO A 295 4.05 4.65 14.84
N GLY A 296 5.00 3.73 14.59
CA GLY A 296 5.13 3.02 13.32
C GLY A 296 3.88 2.22 12.94
N LEU A 297 3.31 1.49 13.90
CA LEU A 297 2.05 0.74 13.72
C LEU A 297 0.87 1.67 13.42
N ILE A 298 0.81 2.83 14.08
CA ILE A 298 -0.24 3.84 13.83
C ILE A 298 -0.02 4.49 12.46
N ALA A 299 1.21 4.80 12.09
CA ALA A 299 1.60 5.42 10.84
C ALA A 299 1.22 4.60 9.61
N ASP A 300 1.28 3.28 9.72
CA ASP A 300 0.84 2.38 8.65
C ASP A 300 -0.69 2.40 8.43
N LYS A 301 -1.48 2.89 9.41
CA LYS A 301 -2.94 3.03 9.29
C LYS A 301 -3.40 4.43 8.91
N ILE A 302 -2.89 5.46 9.59
CA ILE A 302 -3.38 6.85 9.43
C ILE A 302 -2.46 7.71 8.55
N GLY A 303 -1.36 7.14 8.04
CA GLY A 303 -0.37 7.81 7.19
C GLY A 303 0.90 8.23 7.92
N ARG A 304 2.06 7.95 7.31
CA ARG A 304 3.39 8.18 7.92
C ARG A 304 3.72 9.64 8.16
N PHE A 305 3.47 10.50 7.17
CA PHE A 305 3.64 11.96 7.34
C PHE A 305 2.73 12.53 8.43
N ASN A 306 1.50 12.02 8.59
CA ASN A 306 0.58 12.48 9.63
C ASN A 306 1.10 12.18 11.03
N VAL A 307 1.64 10.97 11.23
CA VAL A 307 2.25 10.61 12.50
C VAL A 307 3.52 11.42 12.77
N MET A 308 4.34 11.69 11.75
CA MET A 308 5.53 12.56 11.90
C MET A 308 5.17 13.99 12.30
N VAL A 309 4.08 14.56 11.75
CA VAL A 309 3.57 15.87 12.18
C VAL A 309 3.12 15.80 13.65
N LEU A 310 2.33 14.78 14.00
CA LEU A 310 1.81 14.60 15.36
C LEU A 310 2.94 14.46 16.38
N THR A 311 3.91 13.58 16.13
CA THR A 311 5.04 13.34 17.04
C THR A 311 5.91 14.59 17.18
N SER A 312 6.14 15.33 16.09
CA SER A 312 6.91 16.57 16.11
C SER A 312 6.23 17.67 16.92
N VAL A 313 4.90 17.83 16.79
CA VAL A 313 4.12 18.77 17.60
C VAL A 313 4.17 18.40 19.08
N ILE A 314 4.02 17.12 19.41
CA ILE A 314 4.10 16.68 20.81
C ILE A 314 5.49 16.89 21.38
N CYS A 315 6.56 16.58 20.64
CA CYS A 315 7.94 16.88 21.05
C CYS A 315 8.18 18.38 21.27
N ALA A 316 7.62 19.25 20.42
CA ALA A 316 7.67 20.70 20.62
C ALA A 316 6.96 21.11 21.91
N ILE A 317 5.75 20.61 22.17
CA ILE A 317 4.98 20.91 23.38
C ILE A 317 5.73 20.43 24.62
N LEU A 318 6.22 19.18 24.64
CA LEU A 318 6.99 18.66 25.77
C LEU A 318 8.24 19.51 26.04
N THR A 319 8.92 19.96 24.99
CA THR A 319 10.14 20.78 25.12
C THR A 319 9.81 22.19 25.64
N LEU A 320 8.80 22.86 25.07
CA LEU A 320 8.46 24.24 25.40
C LEU A 320 7.60 24.41 26.66
N ALA A 321 6.78 23.42 27.00
CA ALA A 321 5.87 23.48 28.13
C ALA A 321 6.39 22.72 29.35
N LEU A 322 6.94 21.51 29.16
CA LEU A 322 7.39 20.68 30.28
C LEU A 322 8.86 20.95 30.62
N TRP A 323 9.79 20.78 29.68
CA TRP A 323 11.23 20.95 29.98
C TRP A 323 11.57 22.39 30.34
N LEU A 324 11.06 23.37 29.59
CA LEU A 324 11.31 24.80 29.85
C LEU A 324 10.83 25.24 31.25
N LYS A 325 9.76 24.63 31.76
CA LYS A 325 9.17 24.95 33.08
C LYS A 325 9.60 24.00 34.19
N ALA A 326 10.36 22.94 33.90
CA ALA A 326 10.70 21.90 34.87
C ALA A 326 11.47 22.43 36.08
N GLY A 327 12.30 23.48 35.90
CA GLY A 327 13.08 24.04 37.00
C GLY A 327 13.98 22.97 37.63
N ASP A 328 13.93 22.86 38.95
CA ASP A 328 14.57 21.85 39.81
C ASP A 328 13.66 20.66 40.15
N ASN A 329 12.44 20.62 39.60
CA ASN A 329 11.50 19.54 39.88
C ASN A 329 11.94 18.24 39.19
N LEU A 330 12.49 17.31 39.99
CA LEU A 330 13.01 16.04 39.51
C LEU A 330 11.95 15.20 38.76
N ALA A 331 10.70 15.17 39.25
CA ALA A 331 9.64 14.40 38.61
C ALA A 331 9.32 14.95 37.21
N ALA A 332 9.31 16.28 37.05
CA ALA A 332 9.08 16.91 35.75
C ALA A 332 10.21 16.58 34.75
N ILE A 333 11.47 16.56 35.21
CA ILE A 333 12.64 16.22 34.37
C ILE A 333 12.58 14.75 33.94
N ILE A 334 12.26 13.83 34.86
CA ILE A 334 12.13 12.39 34.55
C ILE A 334 10.96 12.16 33.59
N CYS A 335 9.79 12.75 33.85
CA CYS A 335 8.64 12.68 32.96
C CYS A 335 8.98 13.19 31.56
N TYR A 336 9.69 14.33 31.47
CA TYR A 336 10.16 14.84 30.18
C TYR A 336 11.06 13.83 29.48
N ALA A 337 12.07 13.28 30.15
CA ALA A 337 12.97 12.31 29.54
C ALA A 337 12.21 11.10 28.95
N VAL A 338 11.29 10.51 29.70
CA VAL A 338 10.50 9.34 29.26
C VAL A 338 9.55 9.68 28.11
N PHE A 339 8.72 10.72 28.27
CA PHE A 339 7.73 11.08 27.23
C PHE A 339 8.40 11.62 25.98
N PHE A 340 9.44 12.45 26.12
CA PHE A 340 10.22 12.91 24.99
C PHE A 340 10.89 11.72 24.28
N GLY A 341 11.47 10.78 25.03
CA GLY A 341 12.02 9.54 24.47
C GLY A 341 11.00 8.79 23.62
N PHE A 342 9.77 8.60 24.15
CA PHE A 342 8.68 7.95 23.41
C PHE A 342 8.33 8.66 22.10
N TRP A 343 8.05 9.97 22.14
CA TRP A 343 7.60 10.69 20.95
C TRP A 343 8.72 10.97 19.95
N SER A 344 9.95 11.23 20.43
CA SER A 344 11.12 11.43 19.56
C SER A 344 11.61 10.13 18.92
N GLY A 345 11.41 8.98 19.59
CA GLY A 345 11.74 7.67 19.05
C GLY A 345 11.08 7.39 17.69
N ALA A 346 9.88 7.93 17.47
CA ALA A 346 9.14 7.79 16.23
C ALA A 346 9.91 8.37 15.03
N ALA A 347 10.62 9.49 15.22
CA ALA A 347 11.35 10.16 14.14
C ALA A 347 12.43 9.24 13.55
N ILE A 348 13.20 8.56 14.40
CA ILE A 348 14.28 7.65 13.98
C ILE A 348 13.74 6.50 13.14
N SER A 349 12.56 5.96 13.48
CA SER A 349 11.94 4.85 12.75
C SER A 349 11.16 5.27 11.50
N LEU A 350 10.52 6.44 11.51
CA LEU A 350 9.60 6.86 10.45
C LEU A 350 10.24 7.74 9.39
N THR A 351 11.30 8.48 9.71
CA THR A 351 12.11 9.24 8.74
C THR A 351 12.47 8.43 7.49
N PRO A 352 13.13 7.25 7.59
CA PRO A 352 13.46 6.47 6.41
C PRO A 352 12.22 5.94 5.67
N VAL A 353 11.12 5.72 6.40
CA VAL A 353 9.85 5.24 5.84
C VAL A 353 9.17 6.37 5.04
N CYS A 354 9.19 7.60 5.52
CA CYS A 354 8.72 8.79 4.78
C CYS A 354 9.55 9.02 3.52
N ILE A 355 10.88 8.91 3.60
CA ILE A 355 11.76 9.00 2.42
C ILE A 355 11.38 7.93 1.39
N SER A 356 11.15 6.70 1.86
CA SER A 356 10.77 5.58 0.98
C SER A 356 9.39 5.72 0.30
N GLN A 357 8.55 6.68 0.72
CA GLN A 357 7.27 6.97 0.06
C GLN A 357 7.42 7.93 -1.12
N VAL A 358 8.49 8.72 -1.15
CA VAL A 358 8.77 9.72 -2.18
C VAL A 358 9.86 9.26 -3.15
N CYS A 359 10.24 7.98 -3.10
CA CYS A 359 11.18 7.37 -4.04
C CYS A 359 10.73 5.98 -4.49
N ALA A 360 11.31 5.52 -5.60
CA ALA A 360 11.15 4.16 -6.07
C ALA A 360 11.88 3.17 -5.15
N THR A 361 11.35 1.95 -5.03
CA THR A 361 11.90 0.91 -4.13
C THR A 361 13.34 0.57 -4.44
N GLU A 362 13.71 0.59 -5.71
CA GLU A 362 15.07 0.32 -6.20
C GLU A 362 16.10 1.40 -5.84
N ASP A 363 15.63 2.62 -5.52
CA ASP A 363 16.47 3.78 -5.20
C ASP A 363 16.39 4.15 -3.70
N ILE A 364 15.81 3.28 -2.85
CA ILE A 364 15.63 3.57 -1.42
C ILE A 364 16.98 3.81 -0.75
N GLY A 365 18.00 2.97 -1.01
CA GLY A 365 19.33 3.14 -0.42
C GLY A 365 19.94 4.50 -0.75
N LYS A 366 19.99 4.84 -2.04
CA LYS A 366 20.52 6.10 -2.56
C LYS A 366 19.79 7.32 -2.01
N ARG A 367 18.45 7.31 -2.02
CA ARG A 367 17.62 8.44 -1.55
C ARG A 367 17.72 8.62 -0.04
N THR A 368 17.67 7.53 0.73
CA THR A 368 17.87 7.58 2.18
C THR A 368 19.29 8.05 2.53
N GLY A 369 20.29 7.56 1.81
CA GLY A 369 21.69 7.95 1.98
C GLY A 369 21.93 9.45 1.74
N THR A 370 21.41 10.00 0.64
CA THR A 370 21.52 11.44 0.33
C THR A 370 20.82 12.30 1.39
N THR A 371 19.61 11.94 1.83
CA THR A 371 18.87 12.69 2.86
C THR A 371 19.61 12.68 4.21
N PHE A 372 20.14 11.54 4.64
CA PHE A 372 20.93 11.48 5.87
C PHE A 372 22.25 12.24 5.74
N THR A 373 22.88 12.25 4.57
CA THR A 373 24.11 13.03 4.33
C THR A 373 23.87 14.52 4.50
N ILE A 374 22.72 15.03 4.07
CA ILE A 374 22.34 16.43 4.30
C ILE A 374 22.04 16.65 5.79
N SER A 375 21.38 15.68 6.44
CA SER A 375 21.07 15.72 7.87
C SER A 375 22.30 15.68 8.77
N SER A 376 23.43 15.13 8.30
CA SER A 376 24.68 15.06 9.08
C SER A 376 25.23 16.46 9.42
N ILE A 377 24.99 17.44 8.55
CA ILE A 377 25.35 18.85 8.80
C ILE A 377 24.57 19.39 10.00
N GLY A 378 23.27 19.05 10.08
CA GLY A 378 22.42 19.39 11.22
C GLY A 378 22.96 18.77 12.50
N THR A 379 23.24 17.47 12.50
CA THR A 379 23.77 16.79 13.69
C THR A 379 25.10 17.34 14.16
N LEU A 380 25.97 17.76 13.23
CA LEU A 380 27.29 18.32 13.56
C LEU A 380 27.19 19.73 14.13
N THR A 381 26.30 20.57 13.58
CA THR A 381 26.20 21.99 13.95
C THR A 381 25.23 22.24 15.10
N GLY A 382 24.26 21.35 15.33
CA GLY A 382 23.17 21.57 16.29
C GLY A 382 23.65 21.67 17.73
N ILE A 383 24.54 20.78 18.14
CA ILE A 383 25.10 20.78 19.50
C ILE A 383 25.95 22.05 19.74
N PRO A 384 26.93 22.42 18.89
CA PRO A 384 27.67 23.67 19.06
C PRO A 384 26.80 24.93 19.06
N ILE A 385 25.79 25.02 18.18
CA ILE A 385 24.88 26.18 18.14
C ILE A 385 24.08 26.28 19.46
N ALA A 386 23.52 25.15 19.94
CA ALA A 386 22.81 25.11 21.21
C ALA A 386 23.72 25.49 22.40
N GLY A 387 24.97 25.03 22.41
CA GLY A 387 25.96 25.40 23.43
C GLY A 387 26.35 26.88 23.37
N ALA A 388 26.51 27.46 22.18
CA ALA A 388 26.79 28.89 22.03
C ALA A 388 25.62 29.75 22.55
N ILE A 389 24.38 29.32 22.31
CA ILE A 389 23.17 29.96 22.88
C ILE A 389 23.21 29.89 24.41
N GLN A 390 23.54 28.74 24.99
CA GLN A 390 23.66 28.57 26.44
C GLN A 390 24.70 29.51 27.06
N GLN A 391 25.89 29.62 26.46
CA GLN A 391 26.95 30.49 26.96
C GLN A 391 26.56 31.97 26.95
N ARG A 392 25.87 32.43 25.88
CA ARG A 392 25.47 33.83 25.72
C ARG A 392 24.41 34.28 26.73
N TYR A 393 23.57 33.38 27.21
CA TYR A 393 22.54 33.64 28.22
C TYR A 393 22.98 33.25 29.64
N GLY A 394 24.27 33.42 29.95
CA GLY A 394 24.79 33.27 31.32
C GLY A 394 24.65 31.86 31.89
N GLN A 395 24.89 30.82 31.08
CA GLN A 395 24.73 29.40 31.41
C GLN A 395 23.27 28.93 31.60
N GLY A 396 22.30 29.81 31.35
CA GLY A 396 20.88 29.45 31.37
C GLY A 396 20.49 28.54 30.22
N TYR A 397 19.84 27.41 30.53
CA TYR A 397 19.36 26.45 29.53
C TYR A 397 18.07 26.89 28.82
N GLY A 398 17.42 27.98 29.23
CA GLY A 398 16.15 28.41 28.63
C GLY A 398 16.25 28.69 27.13
N GLY A 399 17.32 29.35 26.68
CA GLY A 399 17.52 29.69 25.27
C GLY A 399 17.67 28.46 24.36
N LEU A 400 18.43 27.45 24.80
CA LEU A 400 18.63 26.23 24.01
C LEU A 400 17.36 25.36 23.96
N ILE A 401 16.57 25.35 25.05
CA ILE A 401 15.29 24.63 25.11
C ILE A 401 14.29 25.26 24.12
N VAL A 402 14.20 26.60 24.10
CA VAL A 402 13.34 27.33 23.15
C VAL A 402 13.79 27.06 21.71
N PHE A 403 15.10 27.10 21.44
CA PHE A 403 15.65 26.80 20.13
C PHE A 403 15.27 25.39 19.66
N GLY A 404 15.48 24.36 20.50
CA GLY A 404 15.08 22.99 20.18
C GLY A 404 13.57 22.82 19.95
N GLY A 405 12.74 23.46 20.78
CA GLY A 405 11.29 23.41 20.64
C GLY A 405 10.77 24.07 19.37
N VAL A 406 11.33 25.22 18.98
CA VAL A 406 11.00 25.91 17.73
C VAL A 406 11.43 25.10 16.50
N LEU A 407 12.57 24.42 16.55
CA LEU A 407 12.99 23.52 15.48
C LEU A 407 12.02 22.34 15.29
N TYR A 408 11.47 21.78 16.37
CA TYR A 408 10.42 20.76 16.27
C TYR A 408 9.12 21.30 15.65
N LEU A 409 8.72 22.54 15.97
CA LEU A 409 7.58 23.18 15.29
C LEU A 409 7.86 23.40 13.81
N ALA A 410 9.06 23.86 13.46
CA ALA A 410 9.48 24.02 12.07
C ALA A 410 9.48 22.68 11.32
N ALA A 411 9.94 21.60 11.96
CA ALA A 411 9.87 20.24 11.41
C ALA A 411 8.42 19.79 11.20
N ALA A 412 7.51 20.05 12.15
CA ALA A 412 6.10 19.73 12.01
C ALA A 412 5.45 20.46 10.82
N ILE A 413 5.75 21.76 10.64
CA ILE A 413 5.29 22.54 9.49
C ILE A 413 5.87 21.96 8.20
N ALA A 414 7.17 21.65 8.18
CA ALA A 414 7.82 21.09 7.00
C ALA A 414 7.24 19.71 6.62
N PHE A 415 6.95 18.83 7.58
CA PHE A 415 6.26 17.54 7.30
C PHE A 415 4.83 17.75 6.83
N ALA A 416 4.11 18.74 7.35
CA ALA A 416 2.76 19.08 6.90
C ALA A 416 2.76 19.64 5.47
N LEU A 417 3.78 20.40 5.08
CA LEU A 417 3.97 20.88 3.71
C LEU A 417 4.40 19.75 2.76
N ALA A 418 5.31 18.88 3.21
CA ALA A 418 5.76 17.70 2.45
C ALA A 418 4.63 16.69 2.21
N ARG A 419 3.60 16.69 3.08
CA ARG A 419 2.37 15.91 2.88
C ARG A 419 1.56 16.34 1.65
N GLY A 420 1.80 17.54 1.08
CA GLY A 420 0.98 18.20 0.06
C GLY A 420 0.26 17.26 -0.91
N PRO A 421 -1.00 17.58 -1.30
CA PRO A 421 -1.87 16.68 -2.04
C PRO A 421 -1.09 16.04 -3.19
N VAL A 422 -1.27 14.73 -3.38
CA VAL A 422 -0.63 13.98 -4.47
C VAL A 422 -1.13 14.57 -5.79
N GLN A 423 -0.51 15.66 -6.24
CA GLN A 423 -0.52 16.07 -7.62
C GLN A 423 0.36 15.05 -8.30
N VAL A 424 -0.30 14.06 -8.89
CA VAL A 424 0.30 13.26 -9.95
C VAL A 424 0.62 14.27 -11.05
N ASP A 425 1.89 14.66 -11.12
CA ASP A 425 2.36 15.51 -12.20
C ASP A 425 2.28 14.66 -13.48
N PRO A 426 1.39 14.98 -14.44
CA PRO A 426 1.19 14.15 -15.62
C PRO A 426 2.47 14.01 -16.46
N GLU A 427 3.43 14.93 -16.31
CA GLU A 427 4.75 14.88 -16.93
C GLU A 427 5.74 13.94 -16.22
N GLN A 428 5.53 13.64 -14.93
CA GLN A 428 6.34 12.69 -14.14
C GLN A 428 5.77 11.27 -14.12
N LEU A 429 4.57 11.04 -14.64
CA LEU A 429 4.16 9.71 -15.08
C LEU A 429 5.17 9.29 -16.15
N ARG A 430 6.26 8.63 -15.73
CA ARG A 430 7.26 8.07 -16.64
C ARG A 430 6.46 7.29 -17.66
N ALA A 431 6.46 7.79 -18.89
CA ALA A 431 6.24 6.97 -20.05
C ALA A 431 7.10 5.74 -19.80
N LYS A 432 6.48 4.59 -19.49
CA LYS A 432 7.17 3.32 -19.65
C LYS A 432 7.85 3.45 -21.00
N LEU A 433 9.16 3.31 -21.06
CA LEU A 433 9.91 3.26 -22.31
C LEU A 433 9.25 2.16 -23.13
N LEU A 434 8.28 2.55 -23.95
CA LEU A 434 7.51 1.65 -24.77
C LEU A 434 8.41 1.37 -25.95
N ASN A 435 9.00 0.18 -25.93
CA ASN A 435 9.72 -0.33 -27.10
C ASN A 435 8.76 -0.29 -28.30
N PRO A 436 9.27 0.02 -29.50
CA PRO A 436 8.43 0.01 -30.68
C PRO A 436 7.73 -1.35 -30.81
N ARG A 437 6.41 -1.33 -31.02
CA ARG A 437 5.53 -2.49 -30.88
C ARG A 437 4.84 -2.78 -32.22
N GLU A 438 4.75 -4.05 -32.58
CA GLU A 438 4.03 -4.47 -33.78
C GLU A 438 2.52 -4.36 -33.54
N VAL A 439 1.82 -3.74 -34.48
CA VAL A 439 0.37 -3.64 -34.44
C VAL A 439 -0.21 -4.91 -35.06
N SER A 440 -0.88 -5.71 -34.25
CA SER A 440 -1.75 -6.79 -34.73
C SER A 440 -3.18 -6.28 -34.81
N THR A 441 -3.92 -6.67 -35.85
CA THR A 441 -5.37 -6.44 -35.96
C THR A 441 -6.16 -7.06 -34.81
N SER A 442 -5.56 -7.99 -34.06
CA SER A 442 -6.15 -8.67 -32.92
C SER A 442 -5.64 -8.19 -31.55
N ASP A 443 -4.71 -7.23 -31.50
CA ASP A 443 -4.16 -6.76 -30.22
C ASP A 443 -5.17 -5.84 -29.51
N PRO A 444 -5.66 -6.22 -28.31
CA PRO A 444 -6.65 -5.44 -27.57
C PRO A 444 -6.14 -4.06 -27.13
N CYS A 445 -4.82 -3.84 -27.13
CA CYS A 445 -4.19 -2.58 -26.75
C CYS A 445 -4.24 -1.49 -27.85
N PHE A 446 -4.55 -1.84 -29.10
CA PHE A 446 -4.69 -0.85 -30.19
C PHE A 446 -6.16 -0.66 -30.54
N LYS A 447 -6.59 0.60 -30.61
CA LYS A 447 -7.97 0.98 -30.93
C LYS A 447 -7.97 2.03 -32.03
N GLN A 448 -8.84 1.82 -33.01
CA GLN A 448 -9.16 2.83 -34.02
C GLN A 448 -10.31 3.70 -33.48
N LEU A 449 -10.15 5.01 -33.58
CA LEU A 449 -11.14 6.00 -33.15
C LEU A 449 -11.43 6.92 -34.33
N ASP A 450 -12.65 6.86 -34.84
CA ASP A 450 -13.14 7.81 -35.84
C ASP A 450 -13.75 9.05 -35.17
N LEU A 451 -13.88 10.13 -35.93
CA LEU A 451 -14.34 11.42 -35.40
C LEU A 451 -15.79 11.29 -34.87
N GLY A 452 -15.98 11.58 -33.58
CA GLY A 452 -17.28 11.45 -32.91
C GLY A 452 -17.59 10.05 -32.37
N VAL A 453 -16.70 9.07 -32.55
CA VAL A 453 -16.86 7.71 -32.03
C VAL A 453 -16.18 7.58 -30.66
N SER A 454 -16.81 6.86 -29.73
CA SER A 454 -16.25 6.52 -28.42
C SER A 454 -15.80 5.06 -28.38
N VAL A 455 -14.78 4.77 -27.58
CA VAL A 455 -14.32 3.40 -27.31
C VAL A 455 -14.39 3.18 -25.81
N SER A 456 -14.99 2.05 -25.43
CA SER A 456 -15.14 1.60 -24.05
C SER A 456 -14.46 0.25 -23.88
N TRP A 457 -13.88 0.01 -22.71
CA TRP A 457 -13.38 -1.29 -22.29
C TRP A 457 -13.63 -1.48 -20.81
N GLU A 458 -13.75 -2.74 -20.40
CA GLU A 458 -13.85 -3.09 -18.99
C GLU A 458 -12.47 -3.25 -18.39
N THR A 459 -12.31 -2.81 -17.14
CA THR A 459 -11.11 -3.05 -16.36
C THR A 459 -11.50 -3.65 -15.03
N ALA A 460 -10.81 -4.73 -14.64
CA ALA A 460 -10.92 -5.25 -13.29
C ALA A 460 -10.13 -4.35 -12.34
N LEU A 461 -10.69 -4.07 -11.16
CA LEU A 461 -9.92 -3.55 -10.05
C LEU A 461 -8.95 -4.64 -9.57
N PRO A 462 -7.67 -4.31 -9.32
CA PRO A 462 -6.75 -5.26 -8.72
C PRO A 462 -7.25 -5.77 -7.35
N SER A 463 -7.03 -7.06 -7.07
CA SER A 463 -7.43 -7.73 -5.81
C SER A 463 -7.00 -6.98 -4.55
N ILE A 464 -5.82 -6.33 -4.59
CA ILE A 464 -5.24 -5.59 -3.45
C ILE A 464 -6.10 -4.44 -2.92
N TYR A 465 -6.94 -3.85 -3.78
CA TYR A 465 -7.87 -2.79 -3.36
C TYR A 465 -9.02 -3.39 -2.53
N PHE A 466 -9.49 -4.57 -2.90
CA PHE A 466 -10.56 -5.26 -2.20
C PHE A 466 -10.15 -5.70 -0.79
N ASP A 467 -8.89 -6.11 -0.60
CA ASP A 467 -8.34 -6.46 0.73
C ASP A 467 -8.25 -5.26 1.69
N SER A 468 -8.24 -4.04 1.15
CA SER A 468 -8.04 -2.79 1.92
C SER A 468 -9.34 -2.04 2.22
N PHE A 469 -10.44 -2.52 1.65
CA PHE A 469 -11.74 -1.89 1.71
C PHE A 469 -12.46 -2.20 3.03
N LEU A 470 -13.01 -1.15 3.65
CA LEU A 470 -13.71 -1.20 4.92
C LEU A 470 -15.22 -1.10 4.69
N PRO A 471 -16.04 -1.95 5.35
CA PRO A 471 -17.48 -1.83 5.29
C PRO A 471 -17.98 -0.48 5.80
N GLY A 472 -19.05 0.03 5.21
CA GLY A 472 -19.66 1.32 5.52
C GLY A 472 -18.91 2.55 4.99
N GLN A 473 -17.78 2.37 4.29
CA GLN A 473 -17.00 3.49 3.74
C GLN A 473 -17.29 3.74 2.26
N PHE A 474 -17.13 5.00 1.87
CA PHE A 474 -17.22 5.48 0.49
C PHE A 474 -15.81 5.62 -0.07
N TYR A 475 -15.62 5.11 -1.28
CA TYR A 475 -14.37 5.23 -2.02
C TYR A 475 -14.64 5.88 -3.37
N GLU A 476 -13.64 6.59 -3.89
CA GLU A 476 -13.69 7.24 -5.19
C GLU A 476 -12.56 6.68 -6.06
N ILE A 477 -12.92 6.18 -7.24
CA ILE A 477 -11.96 5.79 -8.27
C ILE A 477 -11.80 6.98 -9.20
N PHE A 478 -10.58 7.49 -9.32
CA PHE A 478 -10.26 8.64 -10.17
C PHE A 478 -9.28 8.25 -11.27
N TRP A 479 -9.59 8.61 -12.51
CA TRP A 479 -8.64 8.56 -13.63
C TRP A 479 -7.69 9.76 -13.54
N VAL A 480 -6.41 9.51 -13.23
CA VAL A 480 -5.39 10.55 -13.05
C VAL A 480 -4.92 11.23 -14.34
N GLY A 481 -5.41 10.77 -15.50
CA GLY A 481 -4.91 11.18 -16.81
C GLY A 481 -3.74 10.32 -17.28
N ALA A 482 -3.50 10.30 -18.59
CA ALA A 482 -2.38 9.57 -19.18
C ALA A 482 -1.89 10.22 -20.48
N GLN A 483 -0.63 9.98 -20.83
CA GLN A 483 -0.06 10.32 -22.14
C GLN A 483 0.09 9.06 -22.99
N ILE A 484 -0.34 9.12 -24.25
CA ILE A 484 -0.21 8.04 -25.23
C ILE A 484 0.89 8.42 -26.23
N HIS A 485 1.96 7.62 -26.25
CA HIS A 485 3.11 7.82 -27.13
C HIS A 485 3.04 7.00 -28.43
N LEU A 486 2.32 5.88 -28.43
CA LEU A 486 2.18 5.00 -29.58
C LEU A 486 0.86 5.26 -30.28
N TRP A 487 0.88 6.13 -31.28
CA TRP A 487 -0.28 6.50 -32.09
C TRP A 487 0.13 6.83 -33.53
N ASP A 488 -0.77 6.61 -34.49
CA ASP A 488 -0.60 7.03 -35.88
C ASP A 488 -1.95 7.32 -36.54
N TRP A 489 -1.94 8.05 -37.65
CA TRP A 489 -3.12 8.29 -38.48
C TRP A 489 -3.35 7.10 -39.42
N GLY A 490 -4.61 6.72 -39.65
CA GLY A 490 -4.99 5.62 -40.55
C GLY A 490 -5.80 4.53 -39.85
N THR A 491 -6.05 3.44 -40.56
CA THR A 491 -6.84 2.31 -40.05
C THR A 491 -5.98 1.24 -39.39
N LEU A 492 -6.56 0.44 -38.49
CA LEU A 492 -5.88 -0.73 -37.90
C LEU A 492 -5.38 -1.72 -38.97
N ALA A 493 -6.10 -1.81 -40.10
CA ALA A 493 -5.72 -2.64 -41.23
C ALA A 493 -4.47 -2.13 -41.95
N GLU A 494 -4.32 -0.81 -42.10
CA GLU A 494 -3.15 -0.18 -42.75
C GLU A 494 -1.86 -0.32 -41.93
N HIS A 495 -1.99 -0.37 -40.61
CA HIS A 495 -0.86 -0.53 -39.69
C HIS A 495 -0.61 -1.99 -39.28
N SER A 496 -1.42 -2.93 -39.76
CA SER A 496 -1.22 -4.36 -39.54
C SER A 496 0.18 -4.80 -39.97
N ASN A 497 0.90 -5.49 -39.07
CA ASN A 497 2.28 -5.95 -39.26
C ASN A 497 3.33 -4.82 -39.38
N ARG A 498 2.98 -3.58 -39.03
CA ARG A 498 3.95 -2.49 -38.90
C ARG A 498 4.33 -2.28 -37.44
N LYS A 499 5.59 -1.90 -37.24
CA LYS A 499 6.14 -1.56 -35.94
C LYS A 499 5.95 -0.07 -35.68
N LEU A 500 5.03 0.29 -34.78
CA LEU A 500 4.85 1.69 -34.39
C LEU A 500 5.95 2.13 -33.43
N SER A 501 6.56 3.27 -33.72
CA SER A 501 7.51 3.95 -32.85
C SER A 501 6.83 5.04 -32.03
N PRO A 502 7.30 5.31 -30.80
CA PRO A 502 6.82 6.44 -30.00
C PRO A 502 6.91 7.77 -30.78
N LYS A 503 5.81 8.53 -30.82
CA LYS A 503 5.72 9.83 -31.51
C LYS A 503 5.68 11.01 -30.52
N SER A 504 6.12 12.17 -30.99
CA SER A 504 5.99 13.48 -30.34
C SER A 504 5.35 14.46 -31.33
N PRO A 505 4.30 15.22 -30.96
CA PRO A 505 3.72 15.34 -29.61
C PRO A 505 2.89 14.12 -29.18
N THR A 506 2.73 13.95 -27.87
CA THR A 506 1.92 12.88 -27.27
C THR A 506 0.44 13.23 -27.26
N VAL A 507 -0.42 12.22 -27.40
CA VAL A 507 -1.86 12.41 -27.14
C VAL A 507 -2.07 12.43 -25.63
N VAL A 508 -2.70 13.49 -25.12
CA VAL A 508 -2.99 13.66 -23.69
C VAL A 508 -4.46 13.29 -23.43
N LEU A 509 -4.70 12.32 -22.56
CA LEU A 509 -6.02 11.99 -22.04
C LEU A 509 -6.20 12.66 -20.68
N PRO A 510 -7.07 13.70 -20.57
CA PRO A 510 -7.27 14.41 -19.31
C PRO A 510 -7.98 13.55 -18.27
N GLY A 511 -7.58 13.70 -17.01
CA GLY A 511 -8.19 12.99 -15.88
C GLY A 511 -9.41 13.71 -15.32
N ARG A 512 -10.65 13.34 -15.68
CA ARG A 512 -11.87 14.04 -15.16
C ARG A 512 -13.18 13.27 -14.89
N PRO A 513 -13.35 11.95 -15.07
CA PRO A 513 -14.41 11.25 -14.35
C PRO A 513 -13.87 10.52 -13.12
N TYR A 514 -14.45 10.81 -11.97
CA TYR A 514 -14.38 9.94 -10.79
C TYR A 514 -15.65 9.10 -10.73
N LYS A 515 -15.56 7.90 -10.19
CA LYS A 515 -16.71 7.04 -9.90
C LYS A 515 -16.69 6.66 -8.43
N SER A 516 -17.78 6.94 -7.74
CA SER A 516 -17.93 6.60 -6.32
C SER A 516 -18.40 5.16 -6.17
N LEU A 517 -17.89 4.47 -5.17
CA LEU A 517 -18.33 3.14 -4.75
C LEU A 517 -18.57 3.16 -3.24
N SER A 518 -19.60 2.45 -2.81
CA SER A 518 -19.89 2.23 -1.39
C SER A 518 -19.74 0.75 -1.07
N ILE A 519 -19.27 0.47 0.13
CA ILE A 519 -19.04 -0.91 0.58
C ILE A 519 -20.06 -1.20 1.63
N THR A 520 -21.10 -1.93 1.24
CA THR A 520 -22.12 -2.39 2.17
C THR A 520 -21.62 -3.65 2.86
N ASP A 521 -21.66 -3.66 4.19
CA ASP A 521 -21.36 -4.86 4.98
C ASP A 521 -22.50 -5.87 4.79
N VAL A 522 -22.37 -6.67 3.74
CA VAL A 522 -23.13 -7.90 3.60
C VAL A 522 -22.09 -9.00 3.57
N GLU A 523 -21.59 -9.36 4.75
CA GLU A 523 -21.03 -10.69 4.96
C GLU A 523 -22.13 -11.68 4.58
N SER A 524 -22.08 -12.19 3.36
CA SER A 524 -22.60 -13.52 3.08
C SER A 524 -21.39 -14.44 3.04
N ASP A 525 -20.90 -14.80 4.23
CA ASP A 525 -20.16 -16.04 4.36
C ASP A 525 -21.15 -17.15 4.00
N ILE A 526 -21.12 -17.58 2.74
CA ILE A 526 -22.00 -18.64 2.22
C ILE A 526 -21.67 -19.99 2.87
N ASP A 527 -20.55 -20.11 3.57
CA ASP A 527 -20.16 -21.35 4.24
C ASP A 527 -21.02 -21.71 5.46
N ASP A 528 -21.91 -20.82 5.93
CA ASP A 528 -22.75 -21.10 7.12
C ASP A 528 -24.25 -20.78 6.95
N VAL A 529 -24.77 -20.73 5.73
CA VAL A 529 -26.22 -20.89 5.55
C VAL A 529 -26.49 -22.39 5.58
N GLY A 530 -27.02 -22.88 6.71
CA GLY A 530 -27.57 -24.23 6.82
C GLY A 530 -28.54 -24.58 5.67
N PRO A 531 -29.09 -25.80 5.59
CA PRO A 531 -29.87 -26.25 4.44
C PRO A 531 -30.91 -25.22 4.01
N LEU A 532 -30.65 -24.58 2.86
CA LEU A 532 -31.47 -23.47 2.37
C LEU A 532 -32.91 -23.95 2.20
N SER A 533 -33.87 -23.20 2.76
CA SER A 533 -35.30 -23.51 2.67
C SER A 533 -35.73 -23.83 1.23
N PRO A 534 -36.67 -24.79 1.03
CA PRO A 534 -37.14 -25.14 -0.31
C PRO A 534 -37.59 -23.89 -1.06
N SER A 535 -37.23 -23.81 -2.34
CA SER A 535 -37.55 -22.66 -3.18
C SER A 535 -39.06 -22.44 -3.26
N PRO A 536 -39.54 -21.18 -3.37
CA PRO A 536 -40.97 -20.90 -3.48
C PRO A 536 -41.60 -21.63 -4.67
N GLU A 537 -42.85 -22.06 -4.49
CA GLU A 537 -43.66 -22.56 -5.60
C GLU A 537 -43.91 -21.44 -6.61
N PRO A 538 -44.07 -21.78 -7.90
CA PRO A 538 -44.40 -20.78 -8.91
C PRO A 538 -45.71 -20.06 -8.60
N ILE A 539 -45.74 -18.77 -8.88
CA ILE A 539 -46.93 -17.93 -8.72
C ILE A 539 -47.86 -18.23 -9.89
N PHE A 540 -48.89 -19.03 -9.65
CA PHE A 540 -50.00 -19.21 -10.58
C PHE A 540 -51.06 -18.14 -10.31
N ALA A 541 -51.76 -17.71 -11.37
CA ALA A 541 -52.81 -16.72 -11.23
C ALA A 541 -53.84 -17.18 -10.17
N PRO A 542 -54.02 -16.44 -9.06
CA PRO A 542 -55.05 -16.80 -8.09
C PRO A 542 -56.42 -16.58 -8.72
N ALA A 543 -57.35 -17.51 -8.50
CA ALA A 543 -58.76 -17.28 -8.78
C ALA A 543 -59.28 -16.16 -7.86
N GLY A 544 -59.18 -14.90 -8.31
CA GLY A 544 -59.86 -13.77 -7.68
C GLY A 544 -59.02 -12.75 -6.89
N MET A 545 -57.81 -12.37 -7.32
CA MET A 545 -57.25 -11.07 -6.91
C MET A 545 -57.72 -9.96 -7.85
N SER A 546 -58.58 -9.09 -7.33
CA SER A 546 -59.25 -8.00 -8.04
C SER A 546 -58.47 -6.69 -7.91
N GLY A 547 -58.24 -6.01 -9.04
CA GLY A 547 -57.98 -4.56 -9.06
C GLY A 547 -56.86 -4.02 -9.96
N GLY A 548 -55.91 -4.85 -10.43
CA GLY A 548 -54.79 -4.42 -11.29
C GLY A 548 -54.75 -5.06 -12.69
N PRO A 549 -53.95 -4.53 -13.64
CA PRO A 549 -53.80 -5.07 -14.99
C PRO A 549 -53.25 -6.51 -15.00
N VAL A 550 -53.66 -7.32 -15.98
CA VAL A 550 -53.34 -8.74 -16.11
C VAL A 550 -52.43 -8.96 -17.30
N PHE A 551 -51.27 -9.57 -17.08
CA PHE A 551 -50.31 -9.91 -18.12
C PHE A 551 -50.12 -11.42 -18.22
N SER A 552 -49.79 -11.90 -19.42
CA SER A 552 -49.27 -13.25 -19.65
C SER A 552 -47.88 -13.19 -20.24
N LEU A 553 -47.07 -14.21 -19.96
CA LEU A 553 -45.72 -14.33 -20.48
C LEU A 553 -45.60 -15.66 -21.21
N SER A 554 -45.03 -15.65 -22.42
CA SER A 554 -44.73 -16.84 -23.20
C SER A 554 -43.24 -16.89 -23.51
N ILE A 555 -42.68 -18.11 -23.58
CA ILE A 555 -41.26 -18.34 -23.88
C ILE A 555 -41.22 -19.32 -25.05
N VAL A 556 -40.38 -19.02 -26.04
CA VAL A 556 -40.13 -19.87 -27.21
C VAL A 556 -38.63 -20.08 -27.34
N GLY A 557 -38.21 -21.32 -27.56
CA GLY A 557 -36.81 -21.67 -27.79
C GLY A 557 -36.70 -22.94 -28.64
N PRO A 558 -35.50 -23.24 -29.17
CA PRO A 558 -35.29 -24.41 -30.01
C PRO A 558 -35.42 -25.72 -29.21
N ALA A 559 -36.00 -26.76 -29.80
CA ALA A 559 -36.16 -28.06 -29.13
C ALA A 559 -34.84 -28.80 -28.86
N THR A 560 -33.73 -28.33 -29.46
CA THR A 560 -32.39 -28.91 -29.33
C THR A 560 -31.36 -27.82 -29.12
N LEU A 561 -30.34 -28.10 -28.30
CA LEU A 561 -29.18 -27.24 -28.06
C LEU A 561 -27.91 -28.00 -28.47
N SER A 562 -27.02 -27.43 -29.30
CA SER A 562 -25.75 -28.09 -29.67
C SER A 562 -24.66 -27.83 -28.63
N THR A 563 -23.78 -28.81 -28.40
CA THR A 563 -22.61 -28.62 -27.51
C THR A 563 -21.61 -27.58 -28.01
N LYS A 564 -21.71 -27.22 -29.29
CA LYS A 564 -20.89 -26.19 -29.96
C LYS A 564 -21.39 -24.77 -29.71
N ASP A 565 -22.65 -24.60 -29.30
CA ASP A 565 -23.25 -23.30 -29.03
C ASP A 565 -22.72 -22.77 -27.69
N ARG A 566 -21.60 -22.04 -27.75
CA ARG A 566 -20.88 -21.53 -26.58
C ARG A 566 -20.64 -20.03 -26.63
N THR A 567 -20.57 -19.39 -25.46
CA THR A 567 -20.15 -18.00 -25.28
C THR A 567 -18.64 -17.84 -25.55
N PRO A 568 -18.12 -16.62 -25.74
CA PRO A 568 -16.67 -16.38 -25.86
C PRO A 568 -15.84 -16.89 -24.67
N ALA A 569 -16.47 -17.01 -23.49
CA ALA A 569 -15.89 -17.59 -22.28
C ALA A 569 -16.02 -19.12 -22.20
N GLY A 570 -16.53 -19.78 -23.26
CA GLY A 570 -16.62 -21.23 -23.38
C GLY A 570 -17.81 -21.88 -22.67
N ARG A 571 -18.83 -21.12 -22.20
CA ARG A 571 -20.04 -21.67 -21.55
C ARG A 571 -21.13 -21.99 -22.57
N LEU A 572 -21.93 -23.03 -22.34
CA LEU A 572 -23.10 -23.34 -23.19
C LEU A 572 -24.07 -22.15 -23.26
N ARG A 573 -24.74 -21.98 -24.41
CA ARG A 573 -25.63 -20.84 -24.69
C ARG A 573 -26.92 -21.30 -25.34
N TYR A 574 -28.04 -21.16 -24.64
CA TYR A 574 -29.38 -21.47 -25.16
C TYR A 574 -30.20 -20.19 -25.39
N PRO A 575 -30.50 -19.85 -26.65
CA PRO A 575 -31.28 -18.67 -26.98
C PRO A 575 -32.78 -18.92 -26.76
N VAL A 576 -33.45 -17.99 -26.08
CA VAL A 576 -34.90 -17.98 -25.90
C VAL A 576 -35.48 -16.62 -26.28
N THR A 577 -36.66 -16.63 -26.87
CA THR A 577 -37.49 -15.43 -27.08
C THR A 577 -38.59 -15.41 -26.03
N VAL A 578 -38.69 -14.32 -25.29
CA VAL A 578 -39.71 -14.10 -24.28
C VAL A 578 -40.68 -13.04 -24.77
N THR A 579 -41.98 -13.30 -24.69
CA THR A 579 -43.04 -12.38 -25.11
C THR A 579 -44.01 -12.14 -23.95
N LEU A 580 -44.07 -10.91 -23.48
CA LEU A 580 -45.02 -10.43 -22.47
C LEU A 580 -46.23 -9.81 -23.17
N SER A 581 -47.45 -10.25 -22.88
CA SER A 581 -48.69 -9.75 -23.47
C SER A 581 -49.59 -9.14 -22.39
N TYR A 582 -50.26 -8.04 -22.72
CA TYR A 582 -51.21 -7.39 -21.82
C TYR A 582 -52.65 -7.83 -22.15
N ASP A 583 -53.25 -8.66 -21.29
CA ASP A 583 -54.46 -9.42 -21.62
C ASP A 583 -55.76 -8.78 -21.12
N ALA A 584 -55.77 -8.19 -19.92
CA ALA A 584 -57.00 -7.65 -19.33
C ALA A 584 -56.74 -6.54 -18.30
N ALA A 585 -57.72 -5.65 -18.09
CA ALA A 585 -57.68 -4.59 -17.07
C ALA A 585 -59.01 -4.54 -16.30
N PRO A 586 -59.02 -4.55 -14.95
CA PRO A 586 -60.24 -4.34 -14.18
C PRO A 586 -60.60 -2.85 -14.19
N ASN A 587 -61.84 -2.55 -14.58
CA ASN A 587 -62.40 -1.21 -14.84
C ASN A 587 -61.66 -0.45 -15.95
N ALA A 588 -62.29 -0.39 -17.12
CA ALA A 588 -61.80 0.28 -18.33
C ALA A 588 -61.37 1.73 -18.07
N LEU A 589 -60.11 1.93 -17.67
CA LEU A 589 -59.44 3.22 -17.77
C LEU A 589 -59.03 3.40 -19.24
N ASP A 590 -60.04 3.76 -20.04
CA ASP A 590 -59.98 4.44 -21.35
C ASP A 590 -58.65 4.32 -22.10
N GLY A 591 -58.36 3.16 -22.70
CA GLY A 591 -57.34 3.03 -23.74
C GLY A 591 -55.94 3.57 -23.40
N LYS A 592 -55.56 3.63 -22.12
CA LYS A 592 -54.23 4.08 -21.71
C LYS A 592 -53.27 2.89 -21.63
N PRO A 593 -52.05 3.01 -22.17
CA PRO A 593 -51.05 1.96 -22.02
C PRO A 593 -50.54 1.88 -20.57
N VAL A 594 -49.96 0.75 -20.19
CA VAL A 594 -49.25 0.56 -18.92
C VAL A 594 -47.76 0.63 -19.20
N THR A 595 -47.05 1.55 -18.53
CA THR A 595 -45.59 1.63 -18.55
C THR A 595 -45.03 0.90 -17.33
N LEU A 596 -44.16 -0.09 -17.55
CA LEU A 596 -43.58 -0.93 -16.50
C LEU A 596 -42.06 -1.06 -16.62
N HIS A 597 -41.40 -1.25 -15.50
CA HIS A 597 -39.95 -1.47 -15.42
C HIS A 597 -39.60 -2.92 -15.81
N THR A 598 -38.65 -3.11 -16.73
CA THR A 598 -38.40 -4.41 -17.38
C THR A 598 -37.34 -5.29 -16.71
N PHE A 599 -36.74 -4.82 -15.62
CA PHE A 599 -35.57 -5.44 -14.97
C PHE A 599 -35.74 -6.93 -14.64
N ILE A 600 -36.89 -7.32 -14.09
CA ILE A 600 -37.15 -8.71 -13.69
C ILE A 600 -37.19 -9.70 -14.86
N PHE A 601 -37.37 -9.20 -16.08
CA PHE A 601 -37.45 -9.99 -17.29
C PHE A 601 -36.09 -10.13 -17.99
N LYS A 602 -35.17 -9.20 -17.76
CA LYS A 602 -33.88 -9.11 -18.47
C LYS A 602 -32.72 -9.78 -17.72
N ASP A 603 -32.56 -9.47 -16.43
CA ASP A 603 -31.26 -9.65 -15.76
C ASP A 603 -31.25 -10.66 -14.60
N ILE A 604 -32.38 -11.30 -14.28
CA ILE A 604 -32.51 -12.10 -13.05
C ILE A 604 -32.99 -13.54 -13.29
N ASP A 605 -32.12 -14.50 -13.00
CA ASP A 605 -32.48 -15.87 -12.61
C ASP A 605 -32.30 -16.02 -11.08
N CYS A 606 -33.18 -15.39 -10.31
CA CYS A 606 -33.11 -15.41 -8.86
C CYS A 606 -33.78 -16.67 -8.30
N ARG A 607 -33.28 -17.14 -7.16
CA ARG A 607 -33.93 -18.21 -6.38
C ARG A 607 -35.38 -17.83 -5.99
N GLN A 608 -35.61 -16.56 -5.66
CA GLN A 608 -36.91 -16.01 -5.25
C GLN A 608 -37.83 -15.74 -6.46
N ASP A 609 -37.46 -14.83 -7.36
CA ASP A 609 -38.31 -14.41 -8.50
C ASP A 609 -37.68 -14.70 -9.88
N GLY A 610 -38.44 -14.57 -10.97
CA GLY A 610 -37.90 -14.63 -12.34
C GLY A 610 -37.97 -16.01 -12.99
N PHE A 611 -36.96 -16.37 -13.79
CA PHE A 611 -36.95 -17.64 -14.53
C PHE A 611 -36.20 -18.74 -13.76
N ARG A 612 -36.44 -19.99 -14.16
CA ARG A 612 -35.79 -21.16 -13.56
C ARG A 612 -35.55 -22.26 -14.58
N LEU A 613 -34.34 -22.82 -14.52
CA LEU A 613 -33.91 -24.00 -15.24
C LEU A 613 -34.14 -25.26 -14.41
N TYR A 614 -34.58 -26.33 -15.06
CA TYR A 614 -34.75 -27.66 -14.49
C TYR A 614 -34.00 -28.65 -15.36
N PHE A 615 -33.41 -29.63 -14.70
CA PHE A 615 -32.63 -30.68 -15.33
C PHE A 615 -33.17 -32.05 -14.90
N GLU A 616 -33.30 -32.97 -15.85
CA GLU A 616 -33.78 -34.32 -15.61
C GLU A 616 -32.64 -35.22 -15.09
N ARG A 617 -32.81 -35.79 -13.89
CA ARG A 617 -31.93 -36.83 -13.34
C ARG A 617 -32.77 -38.04 -12.96
N ASN A 618 -32.38 -39.24 -13.41
CA ASN A 618 -33.08 -40.49 -13.08
C ASN A 618 -34.60 -40.44 -13.36
N TYR A 619 -35.02 -39.86 -14.49
CA TYR A 619 -36.43 -39.66 -14.86
C TYR A 619 -37.24 -38.77 -13.90
N GLN A 620 -36.56 -37.98 -13.06
CA GLN A 620 -37.18 -36.98 -12.19
C GLN A 620 -36.62 -35.59 -12.52
N TRP A 621 -37.52 -34.61 -12.59
CA TRP A 621 -37.16 -33.22 -12.83
C TRP A 621 -36.69 -32.57 -11.54
N SER A 622 -35.47 -32.04 -11.54
CA SER A 622 -34.90 -31.30 -10.41
C SER A 622 -34.62 -29.86 -10.82
N PRO A 623 -34.95 -28.85 -9.99
CA PRO A 623 -34.58 -27.47 -10.27
C PRO A 623 -33.05 -27.34 -10.23
N HIS A 624 -32.48 -26.70 -11.25
CA HIS A 624 -31.10 -26.27 -11.19
C HIS A 624 -31.06 -24.91 -10.50
N GLU A 625 -30.93 -24.96 -9.18
CA GLU A 625 -30.66 -23.76 -8.40
C GLU A 625 -29.18 -23.41 -8.53
N LEU A 626 -28.90 -22.20 -9.00
CA LEU A 626 -27.57 -21.63 -8.94
C LEU A 626 -27.11 -21.68 -7.48
N GLY A 627 -26.06 -22.47 -7.21
CA GLY A 627 -25.39 -22.45 -5.92
C GLY A 627 -24.72 -21.09 -5.75
N GLY A 628 -25.47 -20.12 -5.22
CA GLY A 628 -24.98 -18.79 -4.83
C GLY A 628 -23.91 -18.22 -5.74
N LEU A 629 -24.16 -18.12 -7.06
CA LEU A 629 -23.38 -17.24 -7.93
C LEU A 629 -23.85 -15.78 -7.76
N PHE A 630 -24.03 -15.36 -6.50
CA PHE A 630 -23.66 -13.99 -6.20
C PHE A 630 -22.13 -13.99 -6.36
N THR A 631 -21.65 -13.36 -7.43
CA THR A 631 -20.27 -12.88 -7.44
C THR A 631 -20.02 -12.24 -6.08
N HIS A 632 -18.90 -12.55 -5.43
CA HIS A 632 -18.53 -12.09 -4.09
C HIS A 632 -18.95 -10.64 -3.84
N HIS A 633 -20.15 -10.40 -3.31
CA HIS A 633 -20.65 -9.05 -3.08
C HIS A 633 -20.48 -8.71 -1.61
N LYS A 634 -19.21 -8.68 -1.17
CA LYS A 634 -18.80 -7.74 -0.12
C LYS A 634 -18.93 -6.28 -0.59
N TYR A 635 -19.19 -6.07 -1.89
CA TYR A 635 -19.18 -4.78 -2.56
C TYR A 635 -20.42 -4.65 -3.46
N ARG A 636 -21.22 -3.60 -3.25
CA ARG A 636 -22.30 -3.21 -4.16
C ARG A 636 -21.94 -1.88 -4.80
N PHE A 637 -21.89 -1.84 -6.12
CA PHE A 637 -21.80 -0.58 -6.85
C PHE A 637 -23.17 0.09 -6.86
N SER A 638 -23.54 0.73 -5.73
CA SER A 638 -24.80 1.46 -5.62
C SER A 638 -24.64 2.83 -6.27
N THR A 639 -24.81 2.91 -7.58
CA THR A 639 -25.15 4.18 -8.23
C THR A 639 -26.65 4.17 -8.42
N SER A 640 -27.42 4.79 -7.50
CA SER A 640 -28.82 5.07 -7.84
C SER A 640 -28.78 6.13 -8.94
N VAL A 641 -29.03 5.72 -10.17
CA VAL A 641 -29.02 6.66 -11.30
C VAL A 641 -30.44 7.20 -11.46
N PRO A 642 -30.61 8.52 -11.64
CA PRO A 642 -31.90 9.06 -12.01
C PRO A 642 -32.20 8.66 -13.46
N VAL A 643 -33.28 7.92 -13.65
CA VAL A 643 -33.73 7.48 -14.96
C VAL A 643 -35.04 8.19 -15.30
N ASN A 644 -35.05 8.85 -16.46
CA ASN A 644 -36.25 9.49 -16.98
C ASN A 644 -37.09 8.46 -17.75
N VAL A 645 -38.33 8.26 -17.28
CA VAL A 645 -39.26 7.25 -17.82
C VAL A 645 -39.69 7.59 -19.25
N GLY A 646 -39.90 8.87 -19.56
CA GLY A 646 -40.38 9.30 -20.88
C GLY A 646 -39.32 9.28 -21.98
N ARG A 647 -38.03 9.43 -21.64
CA ARG A 647 -36.93 9.33 -22.61
C ARG A 647 -36.53 7.88 -22.88
N ASN A 648 -36.52 7.05 -21.83
CA ASN A 648 -36.24 5.61 -21.91
C ASN A 648 -34.95 5.26 -22.69
N ASP A 649 -33.89 6.05 -22.54
CA ASP A 649 -32.66 5.98 -23.36
C ASP A 649 -31.95 4.60 -23.30
N GLN A 650 -32.20 3.81 -22.26
CA GLN A 650 -31.62 2.47 -22.03
C GLN A 650 -32.62 1.32 -22.21
N ASN A 651 -33.82 1.58 -22.75
CA ASN A 651 -34.91 0.61 -22.88
C ASN A 651 -35.32 -0.06 -21.54
N GLU A 652 -35.13 0.60 -20.40
CA GLU A 652 -35.42 0.06 -19.07
C GLU A 652 -36.93 -0.06 -18.81
N PHE A 653 -37.76 0.71 -19.54
CA PHE A 653 -39.21 0.69 -19.43
C PHE A 653 -39.89 0.20 -20.72
N VAL A 654 -41.04 -0.47 -20.56
CA VAL A 654 -41.91 -0.83 -21.68
C VAL A 654 -43.32 -0.30 -21.44
N ALA A 655 -43.90 0.35 -22.46
CA ALA A 655 -45.30 0.77 -22.46
C ALA A 655 -46.12 -0.18 -23.36
N LEU A 656 -47.19 -0.77 -22.83
CA LEU A 656 -48.05 -1.71 -23.55
C LEU A 656 -49.52 -1.28 -23.51
N MET A 657 -50.17 -1.23 -24.67
CA MET A 657 -51.64 -1.13 -24.77
C MET A 657 -52.30 -2.50 -24.57
N LEU A 658 -53.60 -2.50 -24.25
CA LEU A 658 -54.37 -3.73 -24.15
C LEU A 658 -54.31 -4.51 -25.46
N GLY A 659 -53.90 -5.78 -25.40
CA GLY A 659 -53.71 -6.65 -26.57
C GLY A 659 -52.35 -6.52 -27.26
N GLU A 660 -51.49 -5.57 -26.85
CA GLU A 660 -50.11 -5.50 -27.33
C GLU A 660 -49.20 -6.49 -26.59
N SER A 661 -48.11 -6.84 -27.26
CA SER A 661 -47.08 -7.70 -26.69
C SER A 661 -45.68 -7.13 -26.93
N TRP A 662 -44.80 -7.34 -25.96
CA TRP A 662 -43.40 -6.97 -26.01
C TRP A 662 -42.55 -8.24 -26.02
N SER A 663 -41.74 -8.39 -27.07
CA SER A 663 -40.85 -9.54 -27.24
C SER A 663 -39.39 -9.12 -27.14
N PHE A 664 -38.58 -9.91 -26.45
CA PHE A 664 -37.14 -9.73 -26.35
C PHE A 664 -36.41 -11.08 -26.39
N ALA A 665 -35.17 -11.06 -26.88
CA ALA A 665 -34.30 -12.23 -26.88
C ALA A 665 -33.50 -12.28 -25.57
N ARG A 666 -33.34 -13.48 -25.02
CA ARG A 666 -32.55 -13.77 -23.83
C ARG A 666 -31.70 -15.01 -24.06
N GLU A 667 -30.59 -15.09 -23.34
CA GLU A 667 -29.65 -16.21 -23.43
C GLU A 667 -29.49 -16.87 -22.07
N VAL A 668 -29.81 -18.15 -22.01
CA VAL A 668 -29.56 -18.98 -20.83
C VAL A 668 -28.16 -19.55 -20.97
N SER A 669 -27.29 -19.27 -20.01
CA SER A 669 -25.88 -19.74 -20.03
C SER A 669 -25.45 -20.50 -18.77
N ASP A 670 -26.33 -20.56 -17.77
CA ASP A 670 -26.07 -21.15 -16.46
C ASP A 670 -26.54 -22.61 -16.39
N PHE A 671 -25.72 -23.48 -16.96
CA PHE A 671 -25.95 -24.92 -16.98
C PHE A 671 -25.19 -25.65 -15.87
N PRO A 672 -25.66 -26.84 -15.42
CA PRO A 672 -24.91 -27.69 -14.49
C PRO A 672 -23.50 -28.01 -14.99
N LYS A 673 -22.51 -28.18 -14.09
CA LYS A 673 -21.11 -28.40 -14.50
C LYS A 673 -20.86 -29.70 -15.30
N ASN A 674 -21.74 -30.69 -15.17
CA ASN A 674 -21.57 -32.03 -15.75
C ASN A 674 -22.65 -32.33 -16.79
N VAL A 675 -22.93 -31.41 -17.72
CA VAL A 675 -23.88 -31.67 -18.81
C VAL A 675 -23.23 -32.54 -19.90
N ALA A 676 -23.95 -33.54 -20.39
CA ALA A 676 -23.56 -34.41 -21.48
C ALA A 676 -24.62 -34.45 -22.61
N PRO A 677 -24.24 -34.75 -23.88
CA PRO A 677 -25.21 -34.98 -24.95
C PRO A 677 -26.25 -36.05 -24.55
N GLY A 678 -27.53 -35.77 -24.82
CA GLY A 678 -28.68 -36.60 -24.40
C GLY A 678 -29.43 -36.05 -23.17
N ASP A 679 -28.83 -35.12 -22.45
CA ASP A 679 -29.43 -34.45 -21.28
C ASP A 679 -30.65 -33.61 -21.66
N LYS A 680 -31.73 -33.71 -20.86
CA LYS A 680 -32.97 -32.94 -21.06
C LYS A 680 -33.14 -31.82 -20.05
N PHE A 681 -33.62 -30.68 -20.55
CA PHE A 681 -33.82 -29.47 -19.79
C PHE A 681 -35.24 -28.93 -19.94
N ARG A 682 -35.70 -28.27 -18.88
CA ARG A 682 -36.97 -27.54 -18.81
C ARG A 682 -36.70 -26.13 -18.34
N TYR A 683 -37.29 -25.15 -19.01
CA TYR A 683 -37.14 -23.74 -18.66
C TYR A 683 -38.50 -23.06 -18.56
N ARG A 684 -38.72 -22.26 -17.51
CA ARG A 684 -39.95 -21.49 -17.29
C ARG A 684 -39.70 -20.19 -16.55
N PHE A 685 -40.62 -19.25 -16.69
CA PHE A 685 -40.84 -18.14 -15.78
C PHE A 685 -41.67 -18.63 -14.57
N LYS A 686 -41.27 -18.27 -13.36
CA LYS A 686 -41.94 -18.67 -12.11
C LYS A 686 -43.11 -17.76 -11.73
N GLY A 687 -43.28 -16.66 -12.45
CA GLY A 687 -44.11 -15.55 -12.02
C GLY A 687 -43.32 -14.57 -11.15
N ALA A 688 -43.72 -13.31 -11.16
CA ALA A 688 -43.10 -12.27 -10.35
C ALA A 688 -44.02 -11.08 -10.13
N SER A 689 -43.80 -10.38 -9.02
CA SER A 689 -44.37 -9.06 -8.77
C SER A 689 -43.45 -7.96 -9.30
N LEU A 690 -44.04 -6.98 -10.00
CA LEU A 690 -43.32 -5.80 -10.47
C LEU A 690 -43.23 -4.74 -9.38
N ASP A 691 -42.04 -4.18 -9.22
CA ASP A 691 -41.69 -3.19 -8.20
C ASP A 691 -42.19 -1.78 -8.54
N TRP A 692 -42.37 -1.46 -9.83
CA TRP A 692 -42.86 -0.15 -10.26
C TRP A 692 -43.59 -0.19 -11.62
N TRP A 693 -44.76 0.46 -11.70
CA TRP A 693 -45.54 0.63 -12.93
C TRP A 693 -46.45 1.87 -12.90
N ASP A 694 -46.70 2.48 -14.05
CA ASP A 694 -47.60 3.63 -14.21
C ASP A 694 -48.52 3.53 -15.45
N TRP A 695 -49.61 4.29 -15.49
CA TRP A 695 -50.55 4.41 -16.60
C TRP A 695 -50.10 5.55 -17.53
N GLY A 696 -50.32 5.39 -18.83
CA GLY A 696 -49.90 6.36 -19.85
C GLY A 696 -48.62 5.94 -20.57
N HIS A 697 -48.44 6.51 -21.76
CA HIS A 697 -47.29 6.24 -22.62
C HIS A 697 -46.12 7.12 -22.20
N TYR A 698 -44.90 6.84 -22.68
CA TYR A 698 -43.69 7.66 -22.47
C TYR A 698 -43.91 9.18 -22.52
N ARG A 699 -44.73 9.71 -23.45
CA ARG A 699 -45.03 11.15 -23.55
C ARG A 699 -45.74 11.73 -22.32
N GLY A 700 -46.57 10.94 -21.63
CA GLY A 700 -47.22 11.35 -20.38
C GLY A 700 -46.28 11.36 -19.18
N HIS A 701 -45.08 10.81 -19.34
CA HIS A 701 -44.05 10.63 -18.31
C HIS A 701 -42.73 11.32 -18.67
N GLU A 702 -42.78 12.35 -19.53
CA GLU A 702 -41.60 13.07 -20.02
C GLU A 702 -40.80 13.73 -18.87
N ASP A 703 -41.49 14.16 -17.82
CA ASP A 703 -40.89 14.77 -16.62
C ASP A 703 -40.74 13.78 -15.45
N THR A 704 -41.15 12.52 -15.62
CA THR A 704 -41.12 11.51 -14.55
C THR A 704 -39.70 10.94 -14.42
N VAL A 705 -39.06 11.17 -13.27
CA VAL A 705 -37.73 10.63 -12.96
C VAL A 705 -37.84 9.68 -11.78
N VAL A 706 -37.37 8.45 -11.96
CA VAL A 706 -37.29 7.44 -10.91
C VAL A 706 -35.83 7.10 -10.62
N TRP A 707 -35.55 6.71 -9.38
CA TRP A 707 -34.21 6.32 -8.96
C TRP A 707 -34.11 4.80 -8.89
N ILE A 708 -33.20 4.20 -9.66
CA ILE A 708 -33.10 2.74 -9.80
C ILE A 708 -31.76 2.23 -9.25
N ASP A 709 -31.80 1.16 -8.46
CA ASP A 709 -30.67 0.36 -7.96
C ASP A 709 -31.08 -1.13 -8.02
N ALA A 710 -31.07 -1.70 -9.23
CA ALA A 710 -31.73 -2.96 -9.61
C ALA A 710 -33.28 -2.92 -9.47
N LYS A 711 -33.80 -2.47 -8.33
CA LYS A 711 -35.21 -2.13 -8.13
C LYS A 711 -35.41 -0.61 -8.04
N VAL A 712 -36.62 -0.14 -8.28
CA VAL A 712 -36.96 1.27 -8.05
C VAL A 712 -36.88 1.58 -6.55
N ARG A 713 -36.06 2.59 -6.21
CA ARG A 713 -35.80 3.05 -4.84
C ARG A 713 -36.57 4.31 -4.48
N ASN A 714 -36.93 5.14 -5.45
CA ASN A 714 -37.68 6.36 -5.19
C ASN A 714 -38.54 6.71 -6.42
N PRO A 715 -39.87 6.81 -6.28
CA PRO A 715 -40.65 6.52 -5.06
C PRO A 715 -40.56 5.04 -4.65
N THR A 716 -40.44 4.78 -3.34
CA THR A 716 -40.37 3.40 -2.79
C THR A 716 -41.71 2.69 -2.82
N ASP A 717 -42.78 3.45 -2.68
CA ASP A 717 -44.15 3.00 -2.81
C ASP A 717 -44.61 3.26 -4.24
N ASN A 718 -45.35 2.33 -4.83
CA ASN A 718 -45.86 2.44 -6.21
C ASN A 718 -47.02 3.44 -6.32
N GLY A 719 -46.90 4.61 -5.66
CA GLY A 719 -47.93 5.65 -5.58
C GLY A 719 -49.27 5.17 -5.01
N GLY A 720 -49.26 4.18 -4.11
CA GLY A 720 -50.47 3.58 -3.51
C GLY A 720 -51.26 2.62 -4.42
N ARG A 721 -50.71 2.24 -5.58
CA ARG A 721 -51.35 1.34 -6.55
C ARG A 721 -51.21 -0.13 -6.15
N PRO A 722 -52.15 -1.01 -6.57
CA PRO A 722 -52.04 -2.43 -6.31
C PRO A 722 -50.79 -3.02 -6.98
N GLU A 723 -50.24 -4.04 -6.33
CA GLU A 723 -49.09 -4.79 -6.82
C GLU A 723 -49.45 -5.52 -8.12
N LEU A 724 -48.58 -5.37 -9.13
CA LEU A 724 -48.78 -5.99 -10.43
C LEU A 724 -48.06 -7.34 -10.47
N THR A 725 -48.80 -8.43 -10.61
CA THR A 725 -48.24 -9.79 -10.67
C THR A 725 -48.32 -10.35 -12.07
N VAL A 726 -47.19 -10.83 -12.60
CA VAL A 726 -47.15 -11.64 -13.83
C VAL A 726 -47.11 -13.10 -13.43
N PRO A 727 -48.07 -13.94 -13.85
CA PRO A 727 -48.13 -15.35 -13.47
C PRO A 727 -47.05 -16.17 -14.20
N ALA A 728 -46.79 -17.36 -13.66
CA ALA A 728 -45.88 -18.33 -14.26
C ALA A 728 -46.40 -18.83 -15.62
N ASN A 729 -45.48 -19.18 -16.51
CA ASN A 729 -45.80 -19.66 -17.84
C ASN A 729 -45.61 -21.17 -18.02
N ASN A 730 -45.92 -21.67 -19.22
CA ASN A 730 -45.65 -23.04 -19.65
C ASN A 730 -44.16 -23.31 -19.84
N TRP A 731 -43.81 -24.60 -19.81
CA TRP A 731 -42.43 -25.07 -19.97
C TRP A 731 -41.97 -24.98 -21.42
N VAL A 732 -40.69 -24.63 -21.59
CA VAL A 732 -39.93 -24.95 -22.80
C VAL A 732 -39.03 -26.13 -22.49
N GLU A 733 -39.17 -27.20 -23.27
CA GLU A 733 -38.36 -28.42 -23.15
C GLU A 733 -37.36 -28.49 -24.30
N TYR A 734 -36.12 -28.86 -24.00
CA TYR A 734 -35.08 -29.05 -25.00
C TYR A 734 -34.08 -30.12 -24.58
N THR A 735 -33.41 -30.71 -25.58
CA THR A 735 -32.40 -31.77 -25.38
C THR A 735 -31.03 -31.29 -25.86
N LEU A 736 -29.97 -31.56 -25.10
CA LEU A 736 -28.60 -31.30 -25.53
C LEU A 736 -28.18 -32.36 -26.57
N VAL A 737 -27.67 -31.91 -27.71
CA VAL A 737 -27.16 -32.73 -28.82
C VAL A 737 -25.71 -32.36 -29.13
N GLU A 738 -24.97 -33.27 -29.76
CA GLU A 738 -23.55 -33.04 -30.10
C GLU A 738 -23.31 -31.81 -30.98
#